data_AF-A0AAE3GM87-F1
#
_entry.id   AF-A0AAE3GM87-F1
#
_cell.length_a   1.000
_cell.length_b   1.000
_cell.length_c   1.000
_cell.angle_alpha   90.00
_cell.angle_beta   90.00
_cell.angle_gamma   90.00
#
_symmetry.space_group_name_H-M   'P 1'
#
loop_
_entity.id
_entity.type
_entity.pdbx_description
1 polymer ?
#
loop_
_entity_poly.entity_id
_entity_poly.type
_entity_poly.pdbx_seq_one_letter_code
_entity_poly.pdbx_strand_id
1 'polypeptide(L)'
;MRLTPHSTGVAVPRRTTGFAVTAVLLAGLLIPYPSSAGAAPGSNAPPDSRAASTAAGTGTTDTDTAAADADAAAAAADDLTGDITFSVPSGTFQGQVAVSLSTTVSGAQIRYTTDGRLPTAQSALYQGSALQFTRTTQLRAQAFVGQTASGAPGTAMYVARGTTTTTHDLPVILIDSYGAGKPGREYFDAATMIFQPGSGGTTSIASAPTVATRAGLRLRGQSSATFEKTPYRVEFWDNDNDDADYPVLGMPADSDWVLRGPFTDKALIREALSYDLGREMGLQAPRYAFAELYLNTDATPVNANDYMGVYLMVETIKNTKNRLDLEKLHEDDRTLPEIQGGYIWKFEWMAAEEPTLPCSGPAATCWNYLEVADPSPLQPEQRDWLRNHIQEFHNVLRAPNFADPVTGYPAYIDVGSFVDQLIINELSREMDSYVRSAYFYKDRYTKIFAGPLWDYDLSFGVGGYFQNDQTAGWQYQQTRQPLANDWFTQLLRDPAFVDQVRSRWQTLRRGLLSDAALQSRIDALARPLTNAAQRNFQRWPNLSTALIGFFITPTAPTWQGQVQYLRDWMQRRIAWLDSPAGWGGTTTPPGTGGCSATYTVTNQWSGGFQGEVRVTAGSAAINNWTVSWTFTSGETISQAWNATVTSQGAAVTARNATHNGSVAAGASTTFGFLGTSTAAPGRPALTCTGS
;
A
#
# COMPACT_ATOMS: atom_id res chain seq x y z
N MET A 1 -15.84 40.10 26.75
CA MET A 1 -16.22 41.51 26.94
C MET A 1 -17.00 41.95 25.71
N ARG A 2 -18.21 42.54 25.83
CA ARG A 2 -19.04 42.91 24.67
C ARG A 2 -18.70 44.31 24.15
N LEU A 3 -18.51 44.49 22.85
CA LEU A 3 -18.79 45.74 22.14
C LEU A 3 -19.31 45.48 20.72
N THR A 4 -20.50 46.00 20.45
CA THR A 4 -21.05 46.33 19.13
C THR A 4 -21.57 47.75 19.24
N PRO A 5 -21.45 48.60 18.21
CA PRO A 5 -22.72 48.98 17.57
C PRO A 5 -22.68 49.31 16.07
N HIS A 6 -23.82 48.98 15.43
CA HIS A 6 -24.50 49.77 14.38
C HIS A 6 -23.95 49.81 12.95
N SER A 7 -24.88 50.19 12.07
CA SER A 7 -24.85 50.01 10.62
C SER A 7 -25.32 51.28 9.89
N THR A 8 -24.68 51.59 8.77
CA THR A 8 -25.32 52.24 7.62
C THR A 8 -24.83 51.54 6.36
N GLY A 9 -25.67 51.47 5.31
CA GLY A 9 -25.39 50.70 4.11
C GLY A 9 -25.53 51.52 2.82
N VAL A 10 -24.68 51.20 1.84
CA VAL A 10 -24.80 51.55 0.41
C VAL A 10 -24.34 50.32 -0.39
N ALA A 11 -24.85 50.12 -1.60
CA ALA A 11 -24.72 48.85 -2.33
C ALA A 11 -23.88 48.96 -3.63
N VAL A 12 -23.21 47.83 -3.97
CA VAL A 12 -22.77 47.45 -5.34
C VAL A 12 -21.60 48.28 -5.94
N PRO A 13 -20.70 47.72 -6.80
CA PRO A 13 -20.76 46.44 -7.52
C PRO A 13 -19.61 45.43 -7.26
N ARG A 14 -19.78 44.22 -7.82
CA ARG A 14 -18.75 43.17 -7.93
C ARG A 14 -17.54 43.61 -8.77
N ARG A 15 -16.34 43.17 -8.37
CA ARG A 15 -15.23 42.85 -9.29
C ARG A 15 -14.55 41.55 -8.86
N THR A 16 -13.97 40.85 -9.82
CA THR A 16 -13.40 39.50 -9.70
C THR A 16 -11.87 39.53 -9.63
N THR A 17 -11.34 39.06 -8.50
CA THR A 17 -10.00 38.49 -8.31
C THR A 17 -10.15 37.45 -7.18
N GLY A 18 -9.50 36.28 -7.18
CA GLY A 18 -8.23 35.95 -7.83
C GLY A 18 -7.16 35.81 -6.74
N PHE A 19 -7.31 34.82 -5.87
CA PHE A 19 -6.42 34.59 -4.73
C PHE A 19 -5.40 33.49 -5.05
N ALA A 20 -4.12 33.82 -4.95
CA ALA A 20 -3.04 32.86 -4.87
C ALA A 20 -2.83 32.43 -3.40
N VAL A 21 -2.41 31.19 -3.19
CA VAL A 21 -2.05 30.67 -1.87
C VAL A 21 -0.53 30.80 -1.68
N THR A 22 -0.12 31.50 -0.63
CA THR A 22 1.30 31.73 -0.30
C THR A 22 1.72 30.79 0.83
N ALA A 23 2.73 29.95 0.59
CA ALA A 23 3.36 29.14 1.64
C ALA A 23 4.33 29.97 2.50
N VAL A 24 4.53 29.57 3.76
CA VAL A 24 5.43 30.23 4.73
C VAL A 24 6.37 29.19 5.32
N LEU A 25 7.67 29.53 5.48
CA LEU A 25 8.73 28.58 5.84
C LEU A 25 9.89 29.30 6.56
N LEU A 26 10.07 29.04 7.86
CA LEU A 26 11.23 29.37 8.71
C LEU A 26 11.18 28.42 9.95
N ALA A 27 12.19 27.68 10.41
CA ALA A 27 13.66 27.80 10.50
C ALA A 27 14.17 28.32 11.87
N GLY A 28 14.94 27.48 12.59
CA GLY A 28 15.59 27.75 13.88
C GLY A 28 16.44 26.55 14.36
N LEU A 29 17.57 26.76 15.06
CA LEU A 29 18.62 25.75 15.31
C LEU A 29 19.46 26.07 16.58
N LEU A 30 20.37 25.14 16.98
CA LEU A 30 21.36 25.17 18.10
C LEU A 30 20.82 24.70 19.48
N ILE A 31 21.33 23.72 20.26
CA ILE A 31 22.68 23.09 20.54
C ILE A 31 23.57 23.96 21.47
N PRO A 32 24.34 23.47 22.51
CA PRO A 32 24.76 22.10 22.97
C PRO A 32 24.26 21.69 24.41
N TYR A 33 24.30 20.44 24.95
CA TYR A 33 25.39 19.49 25.38
C TYR A 33 26.33 19.99 26.53
N PRO A 34 27.03 19.14 27.36
CA PRO A 34 27.05 17.65 27.49
C PRO A 34 27.18 17.01 28.94
N SER A 35 27.18 15.66 29.01
CA SER A 35 27.96 14.76 29.93
C SER A 35 27.72 14.76 31.48
N SER A 36 27.97 13.71 32.30
CA SER A 36 28.22 12.24 32.18
C SER A 36 28.31 11.66 33.65
N ALA A 37 28.68 10.41 34.04
CA ALA A 37 29.22 9.17 33.44
C ALA A 37 28.99 7.95 34.39
N GLY A 38 29.27 6.71 33.93
CA GLY A 38 29.42 5.47 34.74
C GLY A 38 28.31 4.42 34.49
N ALA A 39 28.51 3.17 34.03
CA ALA A 39 29.51 2.10 34.28
C ALA A 39 29.22 1.25 35.54
N ALA A 40 29.21 -0.10 35.53
CA ALA A 40 29.30 -1.09 34.44
C ALA A 40 28.58 -2.45 34.81
N PRO A 41 29.05 -3.69 34.55
CA PRO A 41 28.24 -4.63 33.75
C PRO A 41 27.96 -6.05 34.32
N GLY A 42 27.04 -6.77 33.67
CA GLY A 42 26.88 -8.24 33.72
C GLY A 42 25.61 -8.68 32.98
N SER A 43 25.45 -9.90 32.45
CA SER A 43 26.43 -10.96 32.12
C SER A 43 25.73 -12.00 31.23
N ASN A 44 26.40 -12.49 30.18
CA ASN A 44 25.82 -13.26 29.06
C ASN A 44 25.09 -14.57 29.44
N ALA A 45 23.97 -14.88 28.75
CA ALA A 45 23.74 -16.15 28.03
C ALA A 45 22.47 -16.09 27.13
N PRO A 46 22.49 -16.58 25.87
CA PRO A 46 21.32 -16.67 24.99
C PRO A 46 20.62 -18.05 25.05
N PRO A 47 19.31 -18.09 24.78
CA PRO A 47 18.75 -18.91 23.68
C PRO A 47 17.55 -18.21 22.99
N ASP A 48 16.96 -18.66 21.88
CA ASP A 48 17.36 -19.64 20.86
C ASP A 48 16.69 -19.26 19.51
N SER A 49 17.18 -19.78 18.38
CA SER A 49 16.56 -19.50 17.08
C SER A 49 15.20 -20.19 16.93
N ARG A 50 14.11 -19.42 16.75
CA ARG A 50 12.84 -19.95 16.23
C ARG A 50 12.71 -19.69 14.73
N ALA A 51 12.35 -20.72 13.98
CA ALA A 51 12.18 -20.66 12.54
C ALA A 51 10.90 -19.90 12.16
N ALA A 52 10.95 -19.14 11.07
CA ALA A 52 9.77 -18.54 10.46
C ALA A 52 8.83 -19.65 9.95
N SER A 53 7.64 -19.75 10.53
CA SER A 53 6.59 -20.66 10.04
C SER A 53 6.00 -20.10 8.75
N THR A 54 6.42 -20.65 7.60
CA THR A 54 5.86 -20.32 6.28
C THR A 54 4.43 -20.84 6.17
N ALA A 55 3.48 -20.05 6.67
CA ALA A 55 2.04 -20.25 6.50
C ALA A 55 1.62 -19.93 5.05
N ALA A 56 2.05 -20.75 4.10
CA ALA A 56 1.50 -20.74 2.76
C ALA A 56 0.02 -21.12 2.84
N GLY A 57 -0.87 -20.21 2.42
CA GLY A 57 -2.31 -20.38 2.54
C GLY A 57 -2.84 -21.55 1.70
N THR A 58 -2.96 -22.73 2.32
CA THR A 58 -3.79 -23.82 1.80
C THR A 58 -5.24 -23.35 1.83
N GLY A 59 -5.88 -23.25 0.66
CA GLY A 59 -7.21 -22.67 0.55
C GLY A 59 -8.24 -23.39 1.42
N THR A 60 -8.79 -22.68 2.40
CA THR A 60 -10.12 -22.96 2.95
C THR A 60 -11.13 -22.91 1.81
N THR A 61 -12.09 -23.82 1.81
CA THR A 61 -13.24 -23.79 0.90
C THR A 61 -14.16 -22.63 1.24
N ASP A 62 -14.75 -21.97 0.24
CA ASP A 62 -15.64 -20.80 0.41
C ASP A 62 -16.79 -21.05 1.41
N THR A 63 -17.17 -22.32 1.62
CA THR A 63 -18.16 -22.75 2.62
C THR A 63 -17.77 -22.45 4.06
N ASP A 64 -16.48 -22.54 4.39
CA ASP A 64 -15.99 -22.51 5.76
C ASP A 64 -15.78 -21.06 6.22
N THR A 65 -15.29 -20.21 5.31
CA THR A 65 -15.29 -18.76 5.47
C THR A 65 -16.70 -18.18 5.48
N ALA A 66 -17.61 -18.63 4.60
CA ALA A 66 -19.00 -18.17 4.62
C ALA A 66 -19.75 -18.57 5.91
N ALA A 67 -19.44 -19.72 6.52
CA ALA A 67 -19.97 -20.10 7.81
C ALA A 67 -19.41 -19.22 8.95
N ALA A 68 -18.09 -18.99 8.98
CA ALA A 68 -17.46 -18.13 9.98
C ALA A 68 -17.93 -16.66 9.90
N ASP A 69 -18.07 -16.11 8.69
CA ASP A 69 -18.65 -14.77 8.45
C ASP A 69 -20.12 -14.71 8.93
N ALA A 70 -20.89 -15.80 8.84
CA ALA A 70 -22.28 -15.86 9.27
C ALA A 70 -22.44 -16.00 10.81
N ASP A 71 -21.62 -16.81 11.46
CA ASP A 71 -21.60 -16.93 12.92
C ASP A 71 -21.13 -15.62 13.59
N ALA A 72 -20.12 -14.96 13.01
CA ALA A 72 -19.64 -13.67 13.49
C ALA A 72 -20.63 -12.52 13.21
N ALA A 73 -21.36 -12.58 12.08
CA ALA A 73 -22.48 -11.69 11.80
C ALA A 73 -23.60 -11.81 12.84
N ALA A 74 -23.92 -13.05 13.27
CA ALA A 74 -24.87 -13.28 14.35
C ALA A 74 -24.36 -12.70 15.68
N ALA A 75 -23.10 -12.97 16.05
CA ALA A 75 -22.49 -12.42 17.26
C ALA A 75 -22.48 -10.87 17.28
N ALA A 76 -22.21 -10.22 16.14
CA ALA A 76 -22.28 -8.77 15.99
C ALA A 76 -23.70 -8.21 16.16
N ALA A 77 -24.72 -8.94 15.70
CA ALA A 77 -26.11 -8.57 15.88
C ALA A 77 -26.59 -8.77 17.33
N ASP A 78 -26.15 -9.84 17.99
CA ASP A 78 -26.45 -10.11 19.41
C ASP A 78 -25.81 -9.03 20.31
N ASP A 79 -24.52 -8.73 20.12
CA ASP A 79 -23.80 -7.70 20.89
C ASP A 79 -24.43 -6.31 20.73
N LEU A 80 -24.77 -5.92 19.49
CA LEU A 80 -25.42 -4.65 19.23
C LEU A 80 -26.86 -4.58 19.77
N THR A 81 -27.55 -5.70 19.97
CA THR A 81 -28.95 -5.72 20.48
C THR A 81 -29.09 -5.90 21.99
N GLY A 82 -28.08 -6.46 22.67
CA GLY A 82 -28.00 -6.49 24.13
C GLY A 82 -29.22 -7.14 24.81
N ASP A 83 -29.75 -6.53 25.86
CA ASP A 83 -30.94 -7.03 26.58
C ASP A 83 -32.28 -6.68 25.90
N ILE A 84 -32.27 -6.17 24.65
CA ILE A 84 -33.48 -5.78 23.90
C ILE A 84 -33.69 -6.65 22.66
N THR A 85 -34.76 -7.44 22.68
CA THR A 85 -35.25 -8.14 21.50
C THR A 85 -36.10 -7.22 20.64
N PHE A 86 -35.65 -6.96 19.42
CA PHE A 86 -36.39 -6.25 18.37
C PHE A 86 -37.18 -7.26 17.52
N SER A 87 -38.46 -6.99 17.22
CA SER A 87 -39.31 -7.93 16.47
C SER A 87 -39.00 -8.02 14.97
N VAL A 88 -38.08 -7.20 14.48
CA VAL A 88 -37.54 -7.18 13.12
C VAL A 88 -36.03 -6.94 13.26
N PRO A 89 -35.14 -7.72 12.61
CA PRO A 89 -33.71 -7.47 12.68
C PRO A 89 -33.30 -6.19 11.92
N SER A 90 -32.10 -5.69 12.19
CA SER A 90 -31.48 -4.61 11.41
C SER A 90 -31.43 -4.95 9.92
N GLY A 91 -31.79 -4.00 9.05
CA GLY A 91 -31.87 -4.24 7.61
C GLY A 91 -32.58 -3.11 6.86
N THR A 92 -32.92 -3.38 5.59
CA THR A 92 -33.55 -2.40 4.70
C THR A 92 -35.05 -2.63 4.53
N PHE A 93 -35.82 -1.56 4.38
CA PHE A 93 -37.28 -1.65 4.20
C PHE A 93 -37.82 -0.68 3.14
N GLN A 94 -39.01 -0.98 2.61
CA GLN A 94 -39.73 -0.13 1.66
C GLN A 94 -41.01 0.40 2.31
N GLY A 95 -41.25 1.71 2.19
CA GLY A 95 -42.48 2.37 2.67
C GLY A 95 -42.57 2.50 4.19
N GLN A 96 -42.76 1.38 4.90
CA GLN A 96 -42.89 1.33 6.35
C GLN A 96 -42.32 0.03 6.93
N VAL A 97 -41.73 0.10 8.13
CA VAL A 97 -41.44 -1.05 8.99
C VAL A 97 -42.09 -0.86 10.36
N ALA A 98 -42.61 -1.95 10.92
CA ALA A 98 -43.28 -2.01 12.22
C ALA A 98 -42.43 -2.82 13.19
N VAL A 99 -42.02 -2.21 14.31
CA VAL A 99 -41.04 -2.79 15.26
C VAL A 99 -41.63 -2.81 16.67
N SER A 100 -41.86 -3.99 17.21
CA SER A 100 -42.11 -4.20 18.63
C SER A 100 -40.81 -4.47 19.38
N LEU A 101 -40.78 -4.05 20.64
CA LEU A 101 -39.66 -4.22 21.56
C LEU A 101 -40.06 -5.14 22.71
N SER A 102 -39.14 -5.99 23.16
CA SER A 102 -39.28 -6.81 24.37
C SER A 102 -37.92 -6.99 25.04
N THR A 103 -37.92 -7.40 26.32
CA THR A 103 -36.72 -7.64 27.11
C THR A 103 -36.98 -8.78 28.09
N THR A 104 -35.94 -9.52 28.45
CA THR A 104 -35.97 -10.56 29.49
C THR A 104 -35.82 -9.99 30.90
N VAL A 105 -35.44 -8.70 31.03
CA VAL A 105 -35.23 -8.05 32.33
C VAL A 105 -36.54 -7.92 33.11
N SER A 106 -36.68 -8.76 34.14
CA SER A 106 -37.89 -8.88 34.95
C SER A 106 -38.30 -7.55 35.60
N GLY A 107 -39.51 -7.08 35.27
CA GLY A 107 -40.10 -5.87 35.85
C GLY A 107 -39.64 -4.55 35.23
N ALA A 108 -38.86 -4.59 34.15
CA ALA A 108 -38.38 -3.39 33.47
C ALA A 108 -39.43 -2.71 32.56
N GLN A 109 -39.31 -1.40 32.42
CA GLN A 109 -39.88 -0.62 31.32
C GLN A 109 -38.81 -0.43 30.22
N ILE A 110 -39.18 -0.55 28.95
CA ILE A 110 -38.26 -0.24 27.84
C ILE A 110 -38.36 1.26 27.51
N ARG A 111 -37.21 1.93 27.52
CA ARG A 111 -37.03 3.33 27.07
C ARG A 111 -36.35 3.32 25.70
N TYR A 112 -36.69 4.24 24.82
CA TYR A 112 -36.12 4.31 23.47
C TYR A 112 -35.87 5.73 22.95
N THR A 113 -35.00 5.83 21.96
CA THR A 113 -34.53 7.04 21.27
C THR A 113 -34.35 6.76 19.77
N THR A 114 -34.36 7.83 18.96
CA THR A 114 -34.18 7.77 17.49
C THR A 114 -33.32 8.92 16.96
N ASP A 115 -32.37 9.38 17.79
CA ASP A 115 -31.57 10.60 17.60
C ASP A 115 -30.06 10.39 17.84
N GLY A 116 -29.60 9.13 17.80
CA GLY A 116 -28.22 8.71 18.05
C GLY A 116 -27.87 8.46 19.54
N ARG A 117 -28.63 9.04 20.47
CA ARG A 117 -28.31 9.01 21.91
C ARG A 117 -28.78 7.71 22.57
N LEU A 118 -28.01 7.21 23.54
CA LEU A 118 -28.48 6.15 24.43
C LEU A 118 -29.73 6.61 25.21
N PRO A 119 -30.72 5.72 25.47
CA PRO A 119 -31.90 6.10 26.24
C PRO A 119 -31.59 6.44 27.70
N THR A 120 -32.33 7.39 28.27
CA THR A 120 -32.36 7.63 29.72
C THR A 120 -33.74 7.30 30.29
N ALA A 121 -33.89 7.37 31.61
CA ALA A 121 -35.20 7.23 32.26
C ALA A 121 -36.21 8.33 31.88
N GLN A 122 -35.75 9.40 31.21
CA GLN A 122 -36.58 10.49 30.66
C GLN A 122 -36.86 10.33 29.15
N SER A 123 -36.20 9.38 28.46
CA SER A 123 -36.50 9.04 27.06
C SER A 123 -37.89 8.42 26.90
N ALA A 124 -38.33 8.26 25.65
CA ALA A 124 -39.67 7.81 25.32
C ALA A 124 -39.94 6.40 25.90
N LEU A 125 -41.08 6.24 26.58
CA LEU A 125 -41.53 4.95 27.10
C LEU A 125 -42.20 4.14 25.99
N TYR A 126 -41.72 2.92 25.75
CA TYR A 126 -42.39 1.97 24.86
C TYR A 126 -43.70 1.47 25.49
N GLN A 127 -44.82 1.65 24.79
CA GLN A 127 -46.18 1.40 25.30
C GLN A 127 -46.75 0.03 24.90
N GLY A 128 -45.91 -0.90 24.40
CA GLY A 128 -46.35 -2.21 23.92
C GLY A 128 -46.88 -2.26 22.48
N SER A 129 -47.23 -1.12 21.89
CA SER A 129 -47.59 -1.01 20.47
C SER A 129 -46.35 -0.88 19.58
N ALA A 130 -46.35 -1.55 18.43
CA ALA A 130 -45.23 -1.53 17.48
C ALA A 130 -44.93 -0.10 16.97
N LEU A 131 -43.68 0.33 17.11
CA LEU A 131 -43.15 1.58 16.58
C LEU A 131 -43.13 1.53 15.04
N GLN A 132 -43.45 2.65 14.39
CA GLN A 132 -43.63 2.72 12.95
C GLN A 132 -42.62 3.68 12.32
N PHE A 133 -41.78 3.19 11.42
CA PHE A 133 -40.76 3.99 10.75
C PHE A 133 -40.97 4.00 9.23
N THR A 134 -40.88 5.18 8.62
CA THR A 134 -41.05 5.42 7.17
C THR A 134 -39.83 6.08 6.51
N ARG A 135 -38.75 6.25 7.28
CA ARG A 135 -37.45 6.81 6.86
C ARG A 135 -36.32 6.05 7.56
N THR A 136 -35.07 6.20 7.08
CA THR A 136 -33.91 5.60 7.77
C THR A 136 -33.86 6.03 9.24
N THR A 137 -33.79 5.05 10.13
CA THR A 137 -33.91 5.24 11.59
C THR A 137 -32.97 4.27 12.31
N GLN A 138 -32.02 4.81 13.08
CA GLN A 138 -31.37 4.09 14.17
C GLN A 138 -32.32 4.13 15.37
N LEU A 139 -32.82 2.97 15.81
CA LEU A 139 -33.65 2.84 17.00
C LEU A 139 -32.77 2.29 18.12
N ARG A 140 -32.56 3.09 19.17
CA ARG A 140 -31.83 2.66 20.37
C ARG A 140 -32.82 2.46 21.51
N ALA A 141 -32.64 1.40 22.29
CA ALA A 141 -33.55 1.00 23.35
C ALA A 141 -32.78 0.42 24.55
N GLN A 142 -33.32 0.55 25.75
CA GLN A 142 -32.74 -0.03 26.96
C GLN A 142 -33.82 -0.28 28.02
N ALA A 143 -33.61 -1.29 28.85
CA ALA A 143 -34.50 -1.66 29.95
C ALA A 143 -34.21 -0.82 31.21
N PHE A 144 -35.25 -0.41 31.92
CA PHE A 144 -35.18 0.43 33.12
C PHE A 144 -36.08 -0.11 34.23
N VAL A 145 -35.53 -0.30 35.44
CA VAL A 145 -36.32 -0.57 36.65
C VAL A 145 -36.45 0.73 37.44
N GLY A 146 -37.67 1.27 37.49
CA GLY A 146 -37.97 2.55 38.13
C GLY A 146 -37.38 3.75 37.38
N GLN A 147 -36.18 4.19 37.76
CA GLN A 147 -35.42 5.26 37.10
C GLN A 147 -33.96 4.85 36.79
N THR A 148 -33.58 3.62 37.09
CA THR A 148 -32.22 3.10 36.88
C THR A 148 -32.18 2.24 35.63
N ALA A 149 -31.17 2.42 34.79
CA ALA A 149 -30.90 1.50 33.68
C ALA A 149 -30.65 0.09 34.25
N SER A 150 -31.16 -0.94 33.59
CA SER A 150 -31.15 -2.30 34.10
C SER A 150 -31.14 -3.26 32.91
N GLY A 151 -29.93 -3.63 32.49
CA GLY A 151 -29.67 -4.38 31.25
C GLY A 151 -28.88 -3.55 30.24
N ALA A 152 -28.19 -4.24 29.34
CA ALA A 152 -27.42 -3.64 28.25
C ALA A 152 -28.36 -2.86 27.28
N PRO A 153 -27.91 -1.72 26.73
CA PRO A 153 -28.62 -1.06 25.65
C PRO A 153 -28.58 -1.93 24.38
N GLY A 154 -29.61 -1.79 23.54
CA GLY A 154 -29.69 -2.38 22.22
C GLY A 154 -29.92 -1.33 21.15
N THR A 155 -29.33 -1.52 19.97
CA THR A 155 -29.57 -0.68 18.79
C THR A 155 -29.91 -1.52 17.58
N ALA A 156 -30.92 -1.09 16.82
CA ALA A 156 -31.25 -1.65 15.51
C ALA A 156 -31.32 -0.55 14.45
N MET A 157 -30.82 -0.82 13.25
CA MET A 157 -30.86 0.11 12.12
C MET A 157 -31.87 -0.36 11.07
N TYR A 158 -32.85 0.49 10.80
CA TYR A 158 -33.81 0.28 9.72
C TYR A 158 -33.53 1.31 8.63
N VAL A 159 -32.95 0.89 7.51
CA VAL A 159 -32.58 1.77 6.40
C VAL A 159 -33.69 1.79 5.37
N ALA A 160 -34.26 2.96 5.09
CA ALA A 160 -35.33 3.09 4.11
C ALA A 160 -34.74 3.04 2.70
N ARG A 161 -35.33 2.24 1.80
CA ARG A 161 -34.95 2.18 0.39
C ARG A 161 -36.14 2.32 -0.54
N GLY A 162 -35.87 2.77 -1.76
CA GLY A 162 -36.82 2.80 -2.87
C GLY A 162 -37.09 1.43 -3.48
N THR A 163 -37.71 1.44 -4.66
CA THR A 163 -38.06 0.22 -5.44
C THR A 163 -36.86 -0.46 -6.13
N THR A 164 -35.66 0.11 -6.02
CA THR A 164 -34.41 -0.46 -6.57
C THR A 164 -34.18 -1.89 -6.07
N THR A 165 -34.00 -2.79 -7.02
CA THR A 165 -33.80 -4.25 -6.83
C THR A 165 -32.64 -4.77 -7.68
N THR A 166 -31.65 -3.90 -7.94
CA THR A 166 -30.42 -4.25 -8.67
C THR A 166 -29.75 -5.45 -8.02
N THR A 167 -29.45 -6.47 -8.82
CA THR A 167 -28.68 -7.64 -8.41
C THR A 167 -27.20 -7.42 -8.67
N HIS A 168 -26.37 -7.75 -7.68
CA HIS A 168 -24.93 -7.54 -7.68
C HIS A 168 -24.22 -8.88 -7.52
N ASP A 169 -23.18 -9.09 -8.32
CA ASP A 169 -22.36 -10.29 -8.38
C ASP A 169 -21.23 -10.26 -7.34
N LEU A 170 -20.93 -9.05 -6.83
CA LEU A 170 -20.05 -8.78 -5.70
C LEU A 170 -20.87 -8.57 -4.41
N PRO A 171 -20.25 -8.68 -3.23
CA PRO A 171 -20.79 -8.10 -2.01
C PRO A 171 -21.15 -6.63 -2.18
N VAL A 172 -22.22 -6.20 -1.51
CA VAL A 172 -22.67 -4.80 -1.51
C VAL A 172 -22.47 -4.22 -0.12
N ILE A 173 -21.87 -3.04 -0.06
CA ILE A 173 -21.78 -2.24 1.16
C ILE A 173 -22.76 -1.07 1.01
N LEU A 174 -23.62 -0.88 2.00
CA LEU A 174 -24.55 0.24 2.09
C LEU A 174 -24.22 1.06 3.33
N ILE A 175 -24.01 2.36 3.13
CA ILE A 175 -23.84 3.33 4.21
C ILE A 175 -24.90 4.42 4.08
N ASP A 176 -25.62 4.71 5.17
CA ASP A 176 -26.63 5.77 5.25
C ASP A 176 -26.28 6.73 6.39
N SER A 177 -26.14 8.02 6.07
CA SER A 177 -25.71 9.06 7.02
C SER A 177 -26.82 9.61 7.91
N TYR A 178 -28.02 9.02 7.89
CA TYR A 178 -29.24 9.56 8.48
C TYR A 178 -29.63 10.97 7.96
N GLY A 179 -29.06 11.38 6.82
CA GLY A 179 -29.19 12.72 6.25
C GLY A 179 -28.21 13.76 6.81
N ALA A 180 -27.10 13.35 7.43
CA ALA A 180 -26.05 14.25 7.93
C ALA A 180 -25.22 14.94 6.82
N GLY A 181 -25.45 14.62 5.54
CA GLY A 181 -24.68 15.13 4.41
C GLY A 181 -23.45 14.28 4.10
N LYS A 182 -22.47 14.90 3.41
CA LYS A 182 -21.24 14.23 2.95
C LYS A 182 -20.18 14.20 4.06
N PRO A 183 -19.38 13.12 4.19
CA PRO A 183 -18.31 13.02 5.19
C PRO A 183 -17.29 14.17 5.12
N GLY A 184 -16.98 14.72 6.29
CA GLY A 184 -15.82 15.59 6.52
C GLY A 184 -14.57 14.79 6.89
N ARG A 185 -13.57 15.45 7.50
CA ARG A 185 -12.38 14.77 8.06
C ARG A 185 -12.65 14.08 9.40
N GLU A 186 -13.60 14.61 10.17
CA GLU A 186 -14.07 13.99 11.41
C GLU A 186 -15.03 12.83 11.11
N TYR A 187 -15.09 11.86 12.01
CA TYR A 187 -16.11 10.81 11.98
C TYR A 187 -17.49 11.36 12.35
N PHE A 188 -18.53 10.71 11.81
CA PHE A 188 -19.90 10.86 12.26
C PHE A 188 -20.63 9.50 12.14
N ASP A 189 -21.68 9.31 12.94
CA ASP A 189 -22.49 8.07 12.99
C ASP A 189 -23.25 7.83 11.67
N ALA A 190 -23.04 6.65 11.08
CA ALA A 190 -23.75 6.14 9.93
C ALA A 190 -24.19 4.68 10.15
N ALA A 191 -25.33 4.30 9.58
CA ALA A 191 -25.71 2.89 9.49
C ALA A 191 -24.85 2.22 8.41
N THR A 192 -24.13 1.14 8.74
CA THR A 192 -23.37 0.35 7.76
C THR A 192 -23.94 -1.06 7.66
N MET A 193 -24.25 -1.49 6.44
CA MET A 193 -24.76 -2.83 6.13
C MET A 193 -23.95 -3.48 5.02
N ILE A 194 -23.63 -4.76 5.17
CA ILE A 194 -22.93 -5.58 4.17
C ILE A 194 -23.87 -6.71 3.75
N PHE A 195 -24.06 -6.88 2.45
CA PHE A 195 -24.85 -7.96 1.85
C PHE A 195 -23.91 -8.83 1.01
N GLN A 196 -23.81 -10.12 1.32
CA GLN A 196 -22.99 -11.05 0.52
C GLN A 196 -23.83 -11.79 -0.55
N PRO A 197 -23.22 -12.23 -1.67
CA PRO A 197 -23.86 -13.11 -2.65
C PRO A 197 -24.39 -14.39 -1.99
N GLY A 198 -25.68 -14.70 -2.21
CA GLY A 198 -26.26 -15.96 -1.78
C GLY A 198 -25.84 -17.13 -2.69
N SER A 199 -26.37 -18.32 -2.41
CA SER A 199 -26.10 -19.54 -3.21
C SER A 199 -26.46 -19.45 -4.70
N GLY A 200 -27.24 -18.44 -5.10
CA GLY A 200 -27.50 -18.09 -6.50
C GLY A 200 -26.41 -17.23 -7.18
N GLY A 201 -25.31 -16.91 -6.48
CA GLY A 201 -24.19 -16.13 -7.02
C GLY A 201 -24.41 -14.62 -7.08
N THR A 202 -25.50 -14.10 -6.49
CA THR A 202 -25.81 -12.66 -6.47
C THR A 202 -26.43 -12.21 -5.14
N THR A 203 -26.36 -10.91 -4.86
CA THR A 203 -27.02 -10.23 -3.74
C THR A 203 -27.72 -8.94 -4.17
N SER A 204 -28.36 -8.25 -3.22
CA SER A 204 -28.91 -6.90 -3.41
C SER A 204 -29.12 -6.21 -2.06
N ILE A 205 -29.24 -4.88 -2.05
CA ILE A 205 -29.68 -4.12 -0.87
C ILE A 205 -31.11 -4.44 -0.41
N ALA A 206 -31.83 -5.33 -1.10
CA ALA A 206 -33.15 -5.83 -0.71
C ALA A 206 -33.12 -7.17 0.04
N SER A 207 -31.94 -7.78 0.15
CA SER A 207 -31.68 -9.03 0.89
C SER A 207 -31.56 -8.73 2.39
N ALA A 208 -31.52 -9.77 3.23
CA ALA A 208 -30.98 -9.61 4.57
C ALA A 208 -29.48 -9.26 4.48
N PRO A 209 -28.97 -8.30 5.26
CA PRO A 209 -27.53 -8.10 5.40
C PRO A 209 -26.91 -9.28 6.16
N THR A 210 -25.62 -9.54 5.94
CA THR A 210 -24.83 -10.37 6.87
C THR A 210 -24.40 -9.51 8.04
N VAL A 211 -23.64 -8.42 7.80
CA VAL A 211 -23.27 -7.46 8.85
C VAL A 211 -24.20 -6.26 8.79
N ALA A 212 -24.76 -5.85 9.92
CA ALA A 212 -25.50 -4.60 10.06
C ALA A 212 -25.12 -3.93 11.39
N THR A 213 -24.23 -2.94 11.33
CA THR A 213 -23.66 -2.28 12.51
C THR A 213 -23.70 -0.75 12.41
N ARG A 214 -23.47 -0.08 13.55
CA ARG A 214 -23.14 1.35 13.59
C ARG A 214 -21.70 1.55 13.15
N ALA A 215 -21.39 2.70 12.56
CA ALA A 215 -20.02 3.02 12.19
C ALA A 215 -19.75 4.53 12.14
N GLY A 216 -18.51 4.91 12.44
CA GLY A 216 -17.96 6.21 12.08
C GLY A 216 -17.57 6.25 10.60
N LEU A 217 -18.12 7.19 9.83
CA LEU A 217 -17.69 7.47 8.45
C LEU A 217 -16.88 8.78 8.37
N ARG A 218 -15.70 8.76 7.70
CA ARG A 218 -14.94 9.99 7.35
C ARG A 218 -14.23 9.93 6.00
N LEU A 219 -13.92 11.11 5.45
CA LEU A 219 -13.24 11.30 4.16
C LEU A 219 -11.73 11.03 4.25
N ARG A 220 -11.25 10.03 3.50
CA ARG A 220 -9.83 9.61 3.52
C ARG A 220 -8.99 10.27 2.42
N GLY A 221 -7.70 10.41 2.70
CA GLY A 221 -6.63 10.62 1.72
C GLY A 221 -6.36 12.09 1.44
N GLN A 222 -5.22 12.40 0.83
CA GLN A 222 -4.84 13.76 0.50
C GLN A 222 -5.39 14.16 -0.87
N SER A 223 -4.68 13.88 -1.97
CA SER A 223 -5.17 14.22 -3.32
C SER A 223 -6.46 13.49 -3.71
N SER A 224 -6.61 12.21 -3.32
CA SER A 224 -7.78 11.38 -3.62
C SER A 224 -9.09 11.86 -2.98
N ALA A 225 -9.02 12.67 -1.92
CA ALA A 225 -10.19 13.31 -1.31
C ALA A 225 -10.82 14.40 -2.19
N THR A 226 -10.18 14.77 -3.30
CA THR A 226 -10.70 15.76 -4.27
C THR A 226 -11.40 15.12 -5.49
N PHE A 227 -11.39 13.79 -5.59
CA PHE A 227 -12.01 13.06 -6.70
C PHE A 227 -13.55 13.04 -6.57
N GLU A 228 -14.27 12.80 -7.67
CA GLU A 228 -15.74 12.66 -7.62
C GLU A 228 -16.17 11.36 -6.89
N LYS A 229 -15.34 10.32 -7.04
CA LYS A 229 -15.39 9.05 -6.31
C LYS A 229 -14.32 9.05 -5.21
N THR A 230 -14.64 9.62 -4.04
CA THR A 230 -13.69 9.72 -2.92
C THR A 230 -13.54 8.40 -2.15
N PRO A 231 -12.38 8.12 -1.55
CA PRO A 231 -12.21 7.03 -0.59
C PRO A 231 -12.60 7.45 0.83
N TYR A 232 -12.97 6.47 1.66
CA TYR A 232 -13.43 6.68 3.04
C TYR A 232 -12.67 5.83 4.05
N ARG A 233 -12.74 6.24 5.32
CA ARG A 233 -12.54 5.39 6.50
C ARG A 233 -13.92 5.01 7.03
N VAL A 234 -14.08 3.76 7.39
CA VAL A 234 -15.24 3.22 8.12
C VAL A 234 -14.69 2.56 9.37
N GLU A 235 -15.22 2.95 10.53
CA GLU A 235 -14.80 2.48 11.84
C GLU A 235 -16.03 1.87 12.52
N PHE A 236 -16.05 0.57 12.78
CA PHE A 236 -17.22 -0.08 13.36
C PHE A 236 -17.35 0.24 14.85
N TRP A 237 -18.58 0.55 15.27
CA TRP A 237 -18.89 1.01 16.62
C TRP A 237 -19.95 0.14 17.29
N ASP A 238 -19.80 -0.02 18.61
CA ASP A 238 -20.70 -0.73 19.50
C ASP A 238 -21.91 0.16 19.94
N ASN A 239 -22.48 -0.12 21.12
CA ASN A 239 -23.48 0.76 21.72
C ASN A 239 -22.91 2.01 22.42
N ASP A 240 -21.73 1.98 23.03
CA ASP A 240 -21.14 3.13 23.73
C ASP A 240 -20.29 4.05 22.82
N ASN A 241 -20.17 3.69 21.52
CA ASN A 241 -19.37 4.31 20.46
C ASN A 241 -17.87 3.98 20.50
N ASP A 242 -17.51 2.89 21.16
CA ASP A 242 -16.17 2.31 21.18
C ASP A 242 -15.97 1.33 20.01
N ASP A 243 -14.71 1.02 19.70
CA ASP A 243 -14.28 0.14 18.60
C ASP A 243 -14.89 -1.28 18.69
N ALA A 244 -15.59 -1.71 17.64
CA ALA A 244 -16.19 -3.04 17.53
C ALA A 244 -15.51 -3.90 16.46
N ASP A 245 -14.70 -4.87 16.91
CA ASP A 245 -13.93 -5.78 16.04
C ASP A 245 -14.83 -6.83 15.35
N TYR A 246 -15.16 -6.62 14.07
CA TYR A 246 -15.97 -7.56 13.28
C TYR A 246 -15.21 -8.10 12.05
N PRO A 247 -15.25 -9.42 11.77
CA PRO A 247 -14.73 -9.96 10.51
C PRO A 247 -15.69 -9.64 9.38
N VAL A 248 -15.15 -9.38 8.18
CA VAL A 248 -15.92 -8.94 7.02
C VAL A 248 -15.35 -9.49 5.73
N LEU A 249 -16.21 -10.11 4.92
CA LEU A 249 -15.88 -10.57 3.57
C LEU A 249 -14.67 -11.54 3.57
N GLY A 250 -14.64 -12.46 4.54
CA GLY A 250 -13.54 -13.40 4.78
C GLY A 250 -12.26 -12.80 5.37
N MET A 251 -12.24 -11.51 5.74
CA MET A 251 -11.10 -10.88 6.43
C MET A 251 -11.27 -10.93 7.95
N PRO A 252 -10.21 -11.21 8.74
CA PRO A 252 -10.29 -11.26 10.20
C PRO A 252 -10.70 -9.95 10.85
N ALA A 253 -11.31 -10.07 12.04
CA ALA A 253 -11.89 -8.99 12.80
C ALA A 253 -10.95 -7.81 13.09
N ASP A 254 -11.50 -6.60 12.94
CA ASP A 254 -10.92 -5.27 13.20
C ASP A 254 -12.07 -4.24 13.18
N SER A 255 -11.91 -3.12 13.85
CA SER A 255 -12.79 -1.94 13.78
C SER A 255 -12.55 -1.09 12.52
N ASP A 256 -11.30 -0.93 12.09
CA ASP A 256 -10.86 0.05 11.07
C ASP A 256 -10.80 -0.56 9.67
N TRP A 257 -11.60 0.00 8.77
CA TRP A 257 -11.64 -0.41 7.36
C TRP A 257 -11.49 0.77 6.41
N VAL A 258 -10.90 0.52 5.26
CA VAL A 258 -10.76 1.50 4.18
C VAL A 258 -11.73 1.16 3.06
N LEU A 259 -12.54 2.13 2.65
CA LEU A 259 -13.24 2.05 1.37
C LEU A 259 -12.40 2.77 0.31
N ARG A 260 -11.55 2.00 -0.39
CA ARG A 260 -10.77 2.47 -1.55
C ARG A 260 -11.68 2.55 -2.77
N GLY A 261 -11.85 3.75 -3.32
CA GLY A 261 -12.55 3.97 -4.58
C GLY A 261 -11.57 4.08 -5.74
N PRO A 262 -11.22 3.00 -6.46
CA PRO A 262 -10.35 3.10 -7.64
C PRO A 262 -11.02 3.98 -8.70
N PHE A 263 -10.35 5.08 -9.04
CA PHE A 263 -10.86 6.14 -9.93
C PHE A 263 -9.77 6.60 -10.92
N THR A 264 -8.54 6.73 -10.42
CA THR A 264 -7.25 6.75 -11.14
C THR A 264 -7.01 5.42 -11.84
N ASP A 265 -7.05 4.31 -11.09
CA ASP A 265 -7.02 2.97 -11.66
C ASP A 265 -8.35 2.59 -12.32
N LYS A 266 -8.37 2.63 -13.65
CA LYS A 266 -9.52 2.22 -14.47
C LYS A 266 -9.51 0.73 -14.84
N ALA A 267 -8.50 -0.04 -14.45
CA ALA A 267 -8.59 -1.51 -14.47
C ALA A 267 -9.33 -2.04 -13.23
N LEU A 268 -9.40 -1.24 -12.15
CA LEU A 268 -10.03 -1.54 -10.85
C LEU A 268 -9.30 -2.61 -10.01
N ILE A 269 -8.05 -2.96 -10.35
CA ILE A 269 -7.31 -4.12 -9.82
C ILE A 269 -5.82 -3.88 -9.54
N ARG A 270 -5.27 -2.67 -9.71
CA ARG A 270 -3.82 -2.40 -9.55
C ARG A 270 -3.32 -2.52 -8.11
N GLU A 271 -4.05 -1.91 -7.17
CA GLU A 271 -3.75 -1.98 -5.74
C GLU A 271 -3.87 -3.43 -5.24
N ALA A 272 -4.97 -4.11 -5.62
CA ALA A 272 -5.21 -5.53 -5.37
C ALA A 272 -4.08 -6.46 -5.88
N LEU A 273 -3.72 -6.33 -7.16
CA LEU A 273 -2.62 -7.08 -7.80
C LEU A 273 -1.29 -6.90 -7.04
N SER A 274 -1.03 -5.69 -6.56
CA SER A 274 0.21 -5.38 -5.84
C SER A 274 0.24 -5.95 -4.43
N TYR A 275 -0.89 -5.91 -3.70
CA TYR A 275 -0.99 -6.55 -2.39
C TYR A 275 -0.92 -8.08 -2.48
N ASP A 276 -1.55 -8.70 -3.49
CA ASP A 276 -1.44 -10.14 -3.74
C ASP A 276 0.01 -10.57 -4.00
N LEU A 277 0.70 -9.87 -4.91
CA LEU A 277 2.10 -10.14 -5.22
C LEU A 277 3.01 -9.90 -4.01
N GLY A 278 2.74 -8.87 -3.21
CA GLY A 278 3.44 -8.63 -1.95
C GLY A 278 3.34 -9.80 -0.97
N ARG A 279 2.10 -10.23 -0.64
CA ARG A 279 1.86 -11.34 0.30
C ARG A 279 2.46 -12.66 -0.21
N GLU A 280 2.38 -12.94 -1.50
CA GLU A 280 2.94 -14.17 -2.09
C GLU A 280 4.46 -14.13 -2.29
N MET A 281 5.08 -12.95 -2.36
CA MET A 281 6.53 -12.80 -2.20
C MET A 281 6.95 -13.04 -0.74
N GLY A 282 6.09 -12.69 0.24
CA GLY A 282 6.37 -12.78 1.68
C GLY A 282 6.51 -11.42 2.36
N LEU A 283 6.16 -10.33 1.67
CA LEU A 283 6.01 -9.01 2.27
C LEU A 283 4.67 -8.91 2.99
N GLN A 284 4.66 -8.15 4.08
CA GLN A 284 3.42 -7.72 4.72
C GLN A 284 2.66 -6.78 3.79
N ALA A 285 1.36 -7.02 3.58
CA ALA A 285 0.47 -6.17 2.82
C ALA A 285 -0.99 -6.43 3.23
N PRO A 286 -1.88 -5.43 3.20
CA PRO A 286 -3.30 -5.58 3.53
C PRO A 286 -3.98 -6.73 2.77
N ARG A 287 -4.94 -7.40 3.41
CA ARG A 287 -6.02 -8.08 2.67
C ARG A 287 -7.05 -7.05 2.21
N TYR A 288 -7.86 -7.45 1.24
CA TYR A 288 -8.95 -6.66 0.70
C TYR A 288 -10.06 -7.57 0.17
N ALA A 289 -11.26 -7.02 0.02
CA ALA A 289 -12.35 -7.62 -0.72
C ALA A 289 -12.95 -6.61 -1.70
N PHE A 290 -13.33 -7.05 -2.90
CA PHE A 290 -14.07 -6.21 -3.85
C PHE A 290 -15.54 -6.13 -3.45
N ALA A 291 -16.10 -4.94 -3.45
CA ALA A 291 -17.52 -4.69 -3.17
C ALA A 291 -18.10 -3.60 -4.06
N GLU A 292 -19.42 -3.52 -4.13
CA GLU A 292 -20.13 -2.37 -4.71
C GLU A 292 -20.69 -1.48 -3.60
N LEU A 293 -20.41 -0.18 -3.64
CA LEU A 293 -20.79 0.76 -2.60
C LEU A 293 -22.09 1.51 -2.95
N TYR A 294 -23.01 1.57 -1.99
CA TYR A 294 -24.06 2.59 -1.90
C TYR A 294 -23.75 3.51 -0.72
N LEU A 295 -23.76 4.83 -0.95
CA LEU A 295 -23.59 5.85 0.08
C LEU A 295 -24.73 6.88 -0.02
N ASN A 296 -25.74 6.73 0.84
CA ASN A 296 -26.81 7.72 0.98
C ASN A 296 -26.38 8.80 1.97
N THR A 297 -26.28 10.04 1.49
CA THR A 297 -25.91 11.20 2.31
C THR A 297 -27.10 12.05 2.76
N ASP A 298 -28.30 11.71 2.30
CA ASP A 298 -29.46 12.59 2.28
C ASP A 298 -30.61 11.97 3.09
N ALA A 299 -31.55 12.80 3.57
CA ALA A 299 -32.67 12.34 4.39
C ALA A 299 -33.77 11.57 3.64
N THR A 300 -33.50 11.15 2.40
CA THR A 300 -34.40 10.38 1.52
C THR A 300 -34.07 8.88 1.55
N PRO A 301 -35.01 8.00 1.16
CA PRO A 301 -34.72 6.57 1.03
C PRO A 301 -33.63 6.27 -0.02
N VAL A 302 -32.80 5.27 0.27
CA VAL A 302 -31.72 4.77 -0.59
C VAL A 302 -32.25 4.42 -1.98
N ASN A 303 -31.60 4.95 -3.01
CA ASN A 303 -32.04 4.94 -4.39
C ASN A 303 -30.86 4.72 -5.37
N ALA A 304 -31.13 4.75 -6.68
CA ALA A 304 -30.11 4.49 -7.69
C ALA A 304 -29.00 5.56 -7.78
N ASN A 305 -29.24 6.79 -7.31
CA ASN A 305 -28.24 7.87 -7.33
C ASN A 305 -27.17 7.73 -6.25
N ASP A 306 -27.41 6.88 -5.25
CA ASP A 306 -26.50 6.68 -4.11
C ASP A 306 -25.43 5.61 -4.41
N TYR A 307 -25.57 4.91 -5.55
CA TYR A 307 -24.59 3.96 -6.05
C TYR A 307 -23.27 4.66 -6.43
N MET A 308 -22.16 4.20 -5.85
CA MET A 308 -20.82 4.80 -5.97
C MET A 308 -19.84 3.92 -6.79
N GLY A 309 -20.25 2.76 -7.29
CA GLY A 309 -19.40 1.89 -8.12
C GLY A 309 -18.62 0.84 -7.32
N VAL A 310 -17.62 0.25 -7.96
CA VAL A 310 -16.73 -0.76 -7.36
C VAL A 310 -15.76 -0.09 -6.39
N TYR A 311 -15.71 -0.58 -5.15
CA TYR A 311 -14.73 -0.22 -4.14
C TYR A 311 -13.95 -1.48 -3.72
N LEU A 312 -12.76 -1.28 -3.15
CA LEU A 312 -12.10 -2.30 -2.35
C LEU A 312 -12.35 -1.94 -0.88
N MET A 313 -12.88 -2.88 -0.11
CA MET A 313 -12.78 -2.82 1.35
C MET A 313 -11.41 -3.38 1.72
N VAL A 314 -10.54 -2.55 2.32
CA VAL A 314 -9.13 -2.88 2.58
C VAL A 314 -8.84 -2.74 4.07
N GLU A 315 -8.01 -3.64 4.59
CA GLU A 315 -7.52 -3.58 5.97
C GLU A 315 -6.66 -2.33 6.22
N THR A 316 -6.51 -1.93 7.47
CA THR A 316 -5.56 -0.91 7.89
C THR A 316 -4.25 -1.51 8.38
N ILE A 317 -3.16 -0.76 8.20
CA ILE A 317 -1.88 -1.08 8.85
C ILE A 317 -2.01 -0.70 10.33
N LYS A 318 -2.06 -1.71 11.20
CA LYS A 318 -2.13 -1.61 12.67
C LYS A 318 -1.17 -2.64 13.28
N ASN A 319 -0.74 -2.41 14.52
CA ASN A 319 -0.12 -3.45 15.35
C ASN A 319 -1.18 -4.24 16.14
N THR A 320 -1.87 -5.16 15.46
CA THR A 320 -2.85 -6.07 16.06
C THR A 320 -2.63 -7.51 15.59
N LYS A 321 -3.22 -8.45 16.33
CA LYS A 321 -3.04 -9.90 16.21
C LYS A 321 -3.27 -10.48 14.80
N ASN A 322 -4.12 -9.82 14.02
CA ASN A 322 -4.46 -10.25 12.65
C ASN A 322 -3.83 -9.34 11.58
N ARG A 323 -2.81 -8.54 11.93
CA ARG A 323 -2.14 -7.57 11.06
C ARG A 323 -0.63 -7.82 11.08
N LEU A 324 0.16 -6.92 11.67
CA LEU A 324 1.61 -7.11 11.84
C LEU A 324 1.99 -7.99 13.05
N ASP A 325 1.12 -8.08 14.07
CA ASP A 325 1.33 -8.85 15.32
C ASP A 325 2.75 -8.74 15.89
N LEU A 326 3.23 -7.50 16.05
CA LEU A 326 4.48 -7.19 16.75
C LEU A 326 4.23 -7.22 18.26
N GLU A 327 5.26 -7.50 19.04
CA GLU A 327 5.21 -7.33 20.49
C GLU A 327 4.79 -5.89 20.83
N LYS A 328 3.71 -5.73 21.59
CA LYS A 328 3.14 -4.40 21.87
C LYS A 328 4.07 -3.58 22.75
N LEU A 329 4.21 -2.30 22.39
CA LEU A 329 4.94 -1.30 23.14
C LEU A 329 3.95 -0.45 23.93
N HIS A 330 3.95 -0.58 25.25
CA HIS A 330 2.99 0.07 26.14
C HIS A 330 3.46 1.47 26.57
N GLU A 331 2.55 2.33 27.04
CA GLU A 331 2.93 3.67 27.53
C GLU A 331 3.87 3.64 28.75
N ASP A 332 3.86 2.58 29.54
CA ASP A 332 4.77 2.39 30.68
C ASP A 332 6.13 1.75 30.31
N ASP A 333 6.32 1.34 29.06
CA ASP A 333 7.59 0.79 28.58
C ASP A 333 8.60 1.94 28.35
N ARG A 334 9.51 2.13 29.31
CA ARG A 334 10.50 3.24 29.32
C ARG A 334 11.96 2.79 29.19
N THR A 335 12.23 1.49 29.24
CA THR A 335 13.57 0.91 29.36
C THR A 335 13.87 -0.13 28.28
N LEU A 336 15.14 -0.52 28.18
CA LEU A 336 15.51 -1.75 27.47
C LEU A 336 15.35 -2.96 28.41
N PRO A 337 14.90 -4.11 27.89
CA PRO A 337 14.67 -4.42 26.47
C PRO A 337 13.32 -3.96 25.89
N GLU A 338 12.39 -3.44 26.70
CA GLU A 338 10.99 -3.23 26.31
C GLU A 338 10.85 -2.32 25.08
N ILE A 339 11.54 -1.17 25.09
CA ILE A 339 11.51 -0.15 24.02
C ILE A 339 12.27 -0.54 22.74
N GLN A 340 12.76 -1.78 22.60
CA GLN A 340 13.53 -2.21 21.43
C GLN A 340 12.68 -2.54 20.18
N GLY A 341 11.35 -2.48 20.27
CA GLY A 341 10.45 -2.88 19.19
C GLY A 341 8.99 -2.54 19.47
N GLY A 342 8.09 -3.03 18.62
CA GLY A 342 6.68 -2.64 18.61
C GLY A 342 6.41 -1.37 17.80
N TYR A 343 7.27 -1.07 16.82
CA TYR A 343 7.22 0.18 16.06
C TYR A 343 6.78 -0.04 14.60
N ILE A 344 5.94 0.88 14.12
CA ILE A 344 5.61 1.06 12.70
C ILE A 344 5.91 2.52 12.34
N TRP A 345 6.66 2.76 11.27
CA TRP A 345 6.91 4.12 10.76
C TRP A 345 6.90 4.15 9.23
N LYS A 346 6.82 5.33 8.65
CA LYS A 346 6.80 5.52 7.19
C LYS A 346 7.55 6.79 6.78
N PHE A 347 7.95 6.85 5.52
CA PHE A 347 8.25 8.13 4.87
C PHE A 347 7.01 8.67 4.14
N GLU A 348 6.67 9.93 4.40
CA GLU A 348 5.50 10.60 3.82
C GLU A 348 5.82 12.03 3.36
N TRP A 349 6.51 12.11 2.21
CA TRP A 349 7.12 13.33 1.70
C TRP A 349 6.16 14.54 1.64
N MET A 350 6.43 15.59 2.44
CA MET A 350 5.58 16.79 2.57
C MET A 350 4.14 16.55 3.06
N ALA A 351 3.79 15.37 3.58
CA ALA A 351 2.48 15.11 4.19
C ALA A 351 2.54 14.26 5.47
N ALA A 352 3.73 14.00 6.01
CA ALA A 352 3.92 13.37 7.32
C ALA A 352 3.21 14.14 8.43
N GLU A 353 2.48 13.39 9.25
CA GLU A 353 1.78 13.89 10.43
C GLU A 353 2.65 13.62 11.69
N GLU A 354 2.35 14.24 12.83
CA GLU A 354 3.11 14.02 14.06
C GLU A 354 2.64 12.73 14.77
N PRO A 355 3.54 11.95 15.41
CA PRO A 355 4.92 12.28 15.77
C PRO A 355 5.96 12.00 14.65
N THR A 356 6.78 13.01 14.34
CA THR A 356 7.88 12.88 13.36
C THR A 356 9.25 12.67 14.01
N LEU A 357 10.15 11.94 13.35
CA LEU A 357 11.54 11.72 13.79
C LEU A 357 12.54 12.51 12.93
N PRO A 358 13.20 13.54 13.47
CA PRO A 358 14.20 14.30 12.75
C PRO A 358 15.52 13.52 12.61
N CYS A 359 16.15 13.65 11.45
CA CYS A 359 17.53 13.20 11.21
C CYS A 359 18.55 14.13 11.87
N SER A 360 19.69 13.58 12.28
CA SER A 360 20.89 14.32 12.68
C SER A 360 22.04 14.05 11.72
N GLY A 361 22.78 15.10 11.34
CA GLY A 361 23.87 15.01 10.37
C GLY A 361 23.75 16.04 9.24
N PRO A 362 24.47 15.85 8.12
CA PRO A 362 24.44 16.79 6.99
C PRO A 362 23.07 16.81 6.30
N ALA A 363 22.49 17.99 6.14
CA ALA A 363 21.19 18.18 5.49
C ALA A 363 21.11 17.64 4.05
N ALA A 364 22.25 17.59 3.33
CA ALA A 364 22.34 17.02 1.98
C ALA A 364 22.21 15.48 1.92
N THR A 365 22.32 14.79 3.07
CA THR A 365 22.21 13.33 3.16
C THR A 365 21.13 12.85 4.13
N CYS A 366 20.59 13.74 4.97
CA CYS A 366 19.62 13.40 5.99
C CYS A 366 18.24 13.04 5.41
N TRP A 367 17.50 12.19 6.13
CA TRP A 367 16.11 11.87 5.81
C TRP A 367 15.16 13.01 6.23
N ASN A 368 13.98 13.07 5.60
CA ASN A 368 12.93 14.05 5.86
C ASN A 368 11.56 13.35 5.88
N TYR A 369 10.61 13.88 6.64
CA TYR A 369 9.21 13.37 6.70
C TYR A 369 9.10 11.90 7.12
N LEU A 370 9.85 11.49 8.14
CA LEU A 370 9.68 10.21 8.82
C LEU A 370 8.61 10.37 9.90
N GLU A 371 7.46 9.75 9.71
CA GLU A 371 6.32 9.70 10.65
C GLU A 371 6.31 8.34 11.34
N VAL A 372 6.13 8.31 12.67
CA VAL A 372 5.85 7.08 13.42
C VAL A 372 4.34 6.88 13.46
N ALA A 373 3.87 5.78 12.89
CA ALA A 373 2.46 5.42 12.82
C ALA A 373 1.99 4.62 14.05
N ASP A 374 2.91 3.93 14.73
CA ASP A 374 2.66 3.17 15.97
C ASP A 374 3.96 3.02 16.79
N PRO A 375 3.95 3.14 18.13
CA PRO A 375 2.79 3.37 19.00
C PRO A 375 2.27 4.82 18.94
N SER A 376 1.01 5.00 19.33
CA SER A 376 0.43 6.30 19.65
C SER A 376 -0.30 6.22 21.01
N PRO A 377 0.03 7.07 22.00
CA PRO A 377 1.03 8.14 21.97
C PRO A 377 2.48 7.61 22.09
N LEU A 378 3.37 8.11 21.22
CA LEU A 378 4.80 7.79 21.26
C LEU A 378 5.51 8.51 22.42
N GLN A 379 6.05 7.74 23.37
CA GLN A 379 6.67 8.30 24.57
C GLN A 379 8.08 8.87 24.29
N PRO A 380 8.60 9.82 25.10
CA PRO A 380 9.91 10.45 24.88
C PRO A 380 11.07 9.46 24.78
N GLU A 381 11.10 8.47 25.68
CA GLU A 381 12.14 7.43 25.75
C GLU A 381 12.12 6.53 24.51
N GLN A 382 10.91 6.14 24.08
CA GLN A 382 10.64 5.31 22.91
C GLN A 382 11.03 6.04 21.61
N ARG A 383 10.58 7.29 21.46
CA ARG A 383 10.96 8.20 20.37
C ARG A 383 12.48 8.34 20.24
N ASP A 384 13.16 8.60 21.36
CA ASP A 384 14.59 8.84 21.36
C ASP A 384 15.39 7.57 21.10
N TRP A 385 14.92 6.40 21.57
CA TRP A 385 15.49 5.11 21.19
C TRP A 385 15.32 4.83 19.70
N LEU A 386 14.09 4.92 19.16
CA LEU A 386 13.81 4.60 17.75
C LEU A 386 14.58 5.53 16.80
N ARG A 387 14.57 6.85 17.06
CA ARG A 387 15.36 7.81 16.28
C ARG A 387 16.85 7.47 16.30
N ASN A 388 17.41 7.14 17.46
CA ASN A 388 18.84 6.80 17.56
C ASN A 388 19.17 5.52 16.79
N HIS A 389 18.33 4.48 16.87
CA HIS A 389 18.55 3.22 16.14
C HIS A 389 18.44 3.40 14.61
N ILE A 390 17.48 4.20 14.14
CA ILE A 390 17.36 4.56 12.72
C ILE A 390 18.56 5.43 12.28
N GLN A 391 19.06 6.31 13.15
CA GLN A 391 20.26 7.12 12.89
C GLN A 391 21.52 6.25 12.75
N GLU A 392 21.69 5.23 13.59
CA GLU A 392 22.79 4.26 13.49
C GLU A 392 22.77 3.55 12.14
N PHE A 393 21.63 2.97 11.73
CA PHE A 393 21.46 2.35 10.42
C PHE A 393 21.77 3.32 9.27
N HIS A 394 21.23 4.55 9.33
CA HIS A 394 21.46 5.60 8.34
C HIS A 394 22.94 5.97 8.19
N ASN A 395 23.67 6.05 9.32
CA ASN A 395 25.10 6.30 9.37
C ASN A 395 25.91 5.11 8.83
N VAL A 396 25.51 3.88 9.17
CA VAL A 396 26.16 2.65 8.70
C VAL A 396 26.08 2.50 7.19
N LEU A 397 24.95 2.85 6.54
CA LEU A 397 24.83 2.93 5.06
C LEU A 397 25.86 3.88 4.39
N ARG A 398 26.48 4.79 5.16
CA ARG A 398 27.48 5.76 4.69
C ARG A 398 28.92 5.38 5.08
N ALA A 399 29.11 4.33 5.88
CA ALA A 399 30.43 3.87 6.31
C ALA A 399 31.23 3.23 5.16
N PRO A 400 32.58 3.24 5.19
CA PRO A 400 33.40 2.56 4.18
C PRO A 400 33.11 1.05 4.09
N ASN A 401 32.76 0.42 5.21
CA ASN A 401 32.42 -1.00 5.35
C ASN A 401 30.90 -1.24 5.46
N PHE A 402 30.06 -0.39 4.87
CA PHE A 402 28.60 -0.46 4.99
C PHE A 402 27.97 -1.83 4.65
N ALA A 403 28.62 -2.66 3.83
CA ALA A 403 28.17 -3.99 3.43
C ALA A 403 28.75 -5.15 4.26
N ASP A 404 29.50 -4.86 5.34
CA ASP A 404 30.06 -5.90 6.21
C ASP A 404 28.95 -6.72 6.91
N PRO A 405 29.01 -8.06 6.93
CA PRO A 405 27.91 -8.89 7.42
C PRO A 405 27.69 -8.84 8.95
N VAL A 406 28.61 -8.27 9.73
CA VAL A 406 28.55 -8.19 11.20
C VAL A 406 28.34 -6.76 11.69
N THR A 407 28.86 -5.77 10.96
CA THR A 407 28.91 -4.35 11.36
C THR A 407 28.27 -3.38 10.35
N GLY A 408 27.90 -3.88 9.17
CA GLY A 408 27.22 -3.14 8.11
C GLY A 408 25.69 -3.19 8.19
N TYR A 409 25.02 -2.81 7.10
CA TYR A 409 23.57 -2.84 6.98
C TYR A 409 22.93 -4.21 7.31
N PRO A 410 23.56 -5.39 7.04
CA PRO A 410 22.98 -6.69 7.39
C PRO A 410 22.75 -6.91 8.89
N ALA A 411 23.39 -6.12 9.77
CA ALA A 411 23.10 -6.15 11.21
C ALA A 411 21.78 -5.46 11.57
N TYR A 412 21.37 -4.44 10.80
CA TYR A 412 20.24 -3.55 11.12
C TYR A 412 18.94 -3.94 10.40
N ILE A 413 19.01 -4.45 9.17
CA ILE A 413 17.83 -4.74 8.33
C ILE A 413 17.66 -6.22 8.03
N ASP A 414 16.41 -6.66 7.89
CA ASP A 414 16.13 -7.88 7.15
C ASP A 414 16.31 -7.62 5.65
N VAL A 415 17.44 -8.10 5.12
CA VAL A 415 17.83 -7.85 3.73
C VAL A 415 16.83 -8.43 2.73
N GLY A 416 16.14 -9.53 3.09
CA GLY A 416 15.12 -10.17 2.25
C GLY A 416 13.93 -9.24 1.97
N SER A 417 13.35 -8.66 3.02
CA SER A 417 12.24 -7.71 2.89
C SER A 417 12.62 -6.47 2.06
N PHE A 418 13.84 -5.93 2.21
CA PHE A 418 14.32 -4.83 1.38
C PHE A 418 14.53 -5.25 -0.09
N VAL A 419 15.05 -6.45 -0.35
CA VAL A 419 15.16 -7.00 -1.71
C VAL A 419 13.77 -7.14 -2.35
N ASP A 420 12.79 -7.67 -1.64
CA ASP A 420 11.44 -7.88 -2.16
C ASP A 420 10.65 -6.57 -2.31
N GLN A 421 10.78 -5.61 -1.38
CA GLN A 421 10.13 -4.30 -1.50
C GLN A 421 10.71 -3.52 -2.70
N LEU A 422 12.01 -3.63 -2.96
CA LEU A 422 12.64 -3.10 -4.17
C LEU A 422 12.08 -3.77 -5.44
N ILE A 423 11.91 -5.10 -5.43
CA ILE A 423 11.36 -5.84 -6.58
C ILE A 423 9.92 -5.42 -6.89
N ILE A 424 9.04 -5.31 -5.89
CA ILE A 424 7.63 -4.93 -6.15
C ILE A 424 7.49 -3.45 -6.53
N ASN A 425 8.23 -2.53 -5.90
CA ASN A 425 8.29 -1.10 -6.28
C ASN A 425 8.72 -0.92 -7.74
N GLU A 426 9.77 -1.61 -8.18
CA GLU A 426 10.27 -1.49 -9.56
C GLU A 426 9.44 -2.29 -10.57
N LEU A 427 8.81 -3.40 -10.19
CA LEU A 427 7.88 -4.12 -11.05
C LEU A 427 6.62 -3.27 -11.32
N SER A 428 6.06 -2.66 -10.28
CA SER A 428 4.86 -1.83 -10.37
C SER A 428 5.14 -0.47 -11.01
N ARG A 429 6.36 0.09 -10.83
CA ARG A 429 6.64 1.51 -11.05
C ARG A 429 5.60 2.38 -10.34
N GLU A 430 5.27 2.01 -9.09
CA GLU A 430 4.39 2.81 -8.25
C GLU A 430 4.98 4.22 -8.10
N MET A 431 4.15 5.21 -8.38
CA MET A 431 4.56 6.61 -8.55
C MET A 431 5.23 7.14 -7.29
N ASP A 432 4.72 6.75 -6.13
CA ASP A 432 5.08 7.29 -4.82
C ASP A 432 6.12 6.44 -4.04
N SER A 433 6.59 5.32 -4.63
CA SER A 433 7.65 4.47 -4.06
C SER A 433 8.84 5.27 -3.53
N TYR A 434 9.37 4.84 -2.38
CA TYR A 434 10.50 5.43 -1.67
C TYR A 434 10.28 6.84 -1.09
N VAL A 435 9.18 7.53 -1.40
CA VAL A 435 8.93 8.92 -0.95
C VAL A 435 7.63 9.12 -0.16
N ARG A 436 6.54 8.42 -0.50
CA ARG A 436 5.29 8.40 0.29
C ARG A 436 4.85 6.98 0.56
N SER A 437 4.02 6.79 1.58
CA SER A 437 3.44 5.50 1.97
C SER A 437 4.48 4.37 2.08
N ALA A 438 5.73 4.72 2.33
CA ALA A 438 6.88 3.83 2.34
C ALA A 438 7.12 3.37 3.78
N TYR A 439 6.34 2.39 4.22
CA TYR A 439 6.38 1.84 5.56
C TYR A 439 7.61 0.96 5.81
N PHE A 440 8.00 0.94 7.09
CA PHE A 440 8.93 0.01 7.72
C PHE A 440 8.38 -0.35 9.10
N TYR A 441 8.79 -1.51 9.63
CA TYR A 441 8.45 -1.90 11.00
C TYR A 441 9.62 -2.55 11.72
N LYS A 442 9.55 -2.60 13.05
CA LYS A 442 10.52 -3.30 13.89
C LYS A 442 9.86 -3.91 15.12
N ASP A 443 10.05 -5.21 15.29
CA ASP A 443 9.67 -5.97 16.48
C ASP A 443 10.82 -6.05 17.52
N ARG A 444 10.48 -6.46 18.75
CA ARG A 444 11.43 -6.57 19.86
C ARG A 444 12.47 -7.65 19.53
N TYR A 445 13.75 -7.38 19.79
CA TYR A 445 14.89 -8.23 19.40
C TYR A 445 15.11 -8.49 17.89
N THR A 446 14.19 -8.13 16.98
CA THR A 446 14.36 -8.33 15.53
C THR A 446 15.14 -7.19 14.86
N LYS A 447 15.32 -7.29 13.53
CA LYS A 447 15.82 -6.23 12.66
C LYS A 447 14.69 -5.34 12.15
N ILE A 448 15.05 -4.25 11.46
CA ILE A 448 14.13 -3.41 10.67
C ILE A 448 13.67 -4.19 9.43
N PHE A 449 12.37 -4.27 9.20
CA PHE A 449 11.76 -4.85 8.00
C PHE A 449 11.21 -3.75 7.09
N ALA A 450 11.22 -4.01 5.78
CA ALA A 450 10.61 -3.17 4.77
C ALA A 450 9.13 -3.56 4.53
N GLY A 451 8.26 -2.55 4.43
CA GLY A 451 6.81 -2.71 4.34
C GLY A 451 6.09 -2.35 5.66
N PRO A 452 4.76 -2.57 5.76
CA PRO A 452 3.89 -3.20 4.76
C PRO A 452 3.75 -2.42 3.45
N LEU A 453 3.20 -3.06 2.42
CA LEU A 453 2.82 -2.35 1.19
C LEU A 453 1.56 -1.50 1.42
N TRP A 454 1.53 -0.29 0.83
CA TRP A 454 0.42 0.65 0.91
C TRP A 454 0.42 1.62 -0.29
N ASP A 455 -0.75 2.13 -0.71
CA ASP A 455 -0.94 3.08 -1.83
C ASP A 455 -0.32 2.59 -3.16
N TYR A 456 -0.86 1.50 -3.72
CA TYR A 456 -0.42 0.95 -5.02
C TYR A 456 -1.39 1.26 -6.20
N ASP A 457 -2.16 2.35 -6.13
CA ASP A 457 -3.13 2.72 -7.19
C ASP A 457 -2.53 3.56 -8.33
N LEU A 458 -1.33 4.11 -8.17
CA LEU A 458 -0.61 4.91 -9.19
C LEU A 458 0.55 4.09 -9.80
N SER A 459 0.25 2.83 -10.10
CA SER A 459 1.18 1.83 -10.65
C SER A 459 0.83 1.42 -12.08
N PHE A 460 1.72 0.66 -12.71
CA PHE A 460 1.55 0.02 -14.02
C PHE A 460 0.98 0.95 -15.10
N GLY A 461 1.59 2.12 -15.28
CA GLY A 461 1.16 3.11 -16.29
C GLY A 461 0.06 4.09 -15.85
N VAL A 462 -0.26 4.17 -14.55
CA VAL A 462 -1.10 5.22 -13.94
C VAL A 462 -0.20 6.17 -13.15
N GLY A 463 -0.53 7.46 -13.08
CA GLY A 463 0.23 8.48 -12.37
C GLY A 463 0.78 9.54 -13.34
N GLY A 464 1.70 9.13 -14.22
CA GLY A 464 2.21 9.98 -15.32
C GLY A 464 3.26 11.01 -14.93
N TYR A 465 3.80 10.91 -13.72
CA TYR A 465 4.94 11.69 -13.27
C TYR A 465 6.12 10.74 -13.04
N PHE A 466 7.32 11.28 -12.79
CA PHE A 466 8.48 10.44 -12.42
C PHE A 466 8.87 9.38 -13.46
N GLN A 467 8.46 9.54 -14.72
CA GLN A 467 8.60 8.50 -15.76
C GLN A 467 7.97 7.16 -15.34
N ASN A 468 7.00 7.17 -14.40
CA ASN A 468 6.37 5.97 -13.86
C ASN A 468 5.42 5.31 -14.88
N ASP A 469 4.98 6.09 -15.87
CA ASP A 469 4.32 5.64 -17.08
C ASP A 469 5.25 4.87 -18.04
N GLN A 470 6.57 5.06 -17.93
CA GLN A 470 7.58 4.42 -18.77
C GLN A 470 7.91 3.01 -18.28
N THR A 471 7.90 2.04 -19.19
CA THR A 471 8.24 0.63 -18.89
C THR A 471 9.75 0.41 -18.68
N ALA A 472 10.60 1.37 -19.05
CA ALA A 472 12.06 1.30 -18.95
C ALA A 472 12.63 2.26 -17.90
N GLY A 473 13.84 2.01 -17.42
CA GLY A 473 14.49 2.79 -16.36
C GLY A 473 13.99 2.46 -14.96
N TRP A 474 14.63 2.99 -13.92
CA TRP A 474 14.28 2.69 -12.53
C TRP A 474 13.44 3.81 -11.87
N GLN A 475 12.60 3.43 -10.92
CA GLN A 475 11.78 4.34 -10.10
C GLN A 475 12.59 4.96 -8.96
N TYR A 476 13.54 4.23 -8.35
CA TYR A 476 14.43 4.75 -7.30
C TYR A 476 15.32 5.92 -7.77
N GLN A 477 15.45 6.12 -9.09
CA GLN A 477 16.21 7.21 -9.70
C GLN A 477 15.42 8.54 -9.81
N GLN A 478 14.12 8.54 -9.51
CA GLN A 478 13.19 9.61 -9.85
C GLN A 478 12.89 10.58 -8.68
N THR A 479 13.75 10.57 -7.66
CA THR A 479 13.55 11.25 -6.37
C THR A 479 13.33 12.77 -6.47
N ARG A 480 12.50 13.35 -5.58
CA ARG A 480 12.42 14.82 -5.39
C ARG A 480 13.26 15.31 -4.20
N GLN A 481 13.62 16.59 -4.26
CA GLN A 481 14.21 17.31 -3.14
C GLN A 481 13.15 18.08 -2.33
N PRO A 482 13.27 18.18 -1.00
CA PRO A 482 14.24 17.46 -0.17
C PRO A 482 13.93 15.95 -0.14
N LEU A 483 14.96 15.10 -0.15
CA LEU A 483 14.79 13.64 -0.18
C LEU A 483 14.04 13.15 1.07
N ALA A 484 13.05 12.28 0.88
CA ALA A 484 12.44 11.55 1.98
C ALA A 484 13.48 10.64 2.67
N ASN A 485 14.12 9.76 1.90
CA ASN A 485 15.34 9.04 2.28
C ASN A 485 16.14 8.69 1.01
N ASP A 486 17.26 7.99 1.18
CA ASP A 486 18.09 7.46 0.09
C ASP A 486 18.49 5.99 0.29
N TRP A 487 17.83 5.26 1.21
CA TRP A 487 18.32 4.00 1.76
C TRP A 487 18.52 2.92 0.68
N PHE A 488 17.56 2.76 -0.23
CA PHE A 488 17.66 1.85 -1.37
C PHE A 488 18.79 2.23 -2.33
N THR A 489 18.99 3.53 -2.58
CA THR A 489 20.10 4.04 -3.41
C THR A 489 21.46 3.77 -2.77
N GLN A 490 21.54 3.75 -1.42
CA GLN A 490 22.76 3.34 -0.71
C GLN A 490 22.98 1.82 -0.77
N LEU A 491 21.93 1.01 -0.55
CA LEU A 491 22.00 -0.46 -0.66
C LEU A 491 22.43 -0.90 -2.07
N LEU A 492 21.92 -0.25 -3.12
CA LEU A 492 22.29 -0.51 -4.52
C LEU A 492 23.75 -0.15 -4.89
N ARG A 493 24.54 0.41 -3.95
CA ARG A 493 26.00 0.55 -4.10
C ARG A 493 26.76 -0.75 -3.79
N ASP A 494 26.14 -1.70 -3.09
CA ASP A 494 26.72 -3.00 -2.77
C ASP A 494 26.41 -4.03 -3.88
N PRO A 495 27.43 -4.58 -4.57
CA PRO A 495 27.22 -5.66 -5.54
C PRO A 495 26.53 -6.89 -4.96
N ALA A 496 26.78 -7.23 -3.68
CA ALA A 496 26.17 -8.40 -3.04
C ALA A 496 24.67 -8.20 -2.79
N PHE A 497 24.22 -6.98 -2.47
CA PHE A 497 22.80 -6.62 -2.47
C PHE A 497 22.20 -6.74 -3.88
N VAL A 498 22.85 -6.15 -4.89
CA VAL A 498 22.36 -6.18 -6.29
C VAL A 498 22.23 -7.61 -6.83
N ASP A 499 23.17 -8.50 -6.51
CA ASP A 499 23.11 -9.90 -6.95
C ASP A 499 22.09 -10.73 -6.17
N GLN A 500 21.78 -10.39 -4.91
CA GLN A 500 20.61 -10.93 -4.20
C GLN A 500 19.30 -10.53 -4.90
N VAL A 501 19.15 -9.25 -5.28
CA VAL A 501 17.97 -8.76 -6.03
C VAL A 501 17.82 -9.51 -7.36
N ARG A 502 18.90 -9.69 -8.12
CA ARG A 502 18.88 -10.46 -9.38
C ARG A 502 18.52 -11.92 -9.16
N SER A 503 19.11 -12.59 -8.17
CA SER A 503 18.84 -13.99 -7.83
C SER A 503 17.38 -14.21 -7.41
N ARG A 504 16.83 -13.27 -6.62
CA ARG A 504 15.43 -13.26 -6.23
C ARG A 504 14.50 -13.01 -7.42
N TRP A 505 14.78 -12.02 -8.26
CA TRP A 505 14.04 -11.76 -9.51
C TRP A 505 13.99 -13.00 -10.40
N GLN A 506 15.14 -13.61 -10.71
CA GLN A 506 15.25 -14.83 -11.53
C GLN A 506 14.56 -16.05 -10.91
N THR A 507 14.38 -16.07 -9.59
CA THR A 507 13.62 -17.12 -8.90
C THR A 507 12.12 -16.86 -9.00
N LEU A 508 11.68 -15.62 -8.80
CA LEU A 508 10.28 -15.22 -8.95
C LEU A 508 9.80 -15.38 -10.40
N ARG A 509 10.61 -15.00 -11.41
CA ARG A 509 10.31 -15.17 -12.84
C ARG A 509 10.11 -16.62 -13.30
N ARG A 510 10.64 -17.60 -12.56
CA ARG A 510 10.42 -19.04 -12.78
C ARG A 510 9.11 -19.57 -12.18
N GLY A 511 8.36 -18.74 -11.45
CA GLY A 511 7.12 -19.11 -10.76
C GLY A 511 6.15 -17.94 -10.63
N LEU A 512 6.09 -17.33 -9.45
CA LEU A 512 5.13 -16.27 -9.08
C LEU A 512 5.02 -15.11 -10.08
N LEU A 513 6.17 -14.63 -10.57
CA LEU A 513 6.27 -13.54 -11.54
C LEU A 513 6.48 -14.02 -12.98
N SER A 514 6.23 -15.30 -13.28
CA SER A 514 6.24 -15.80 -14.66
C SER A 514 5.10 -15.17 -15.48
N ASP A 515 5.27 -15.05 -16.80
CA ASP A 515 4.28 -14.41 -17.67
C ASP A 515 2.90 -15.06 -17.53
N ALA A 516 2.85 -16.39 -17.51
CA ALA A 516 1.61 -17.16 -17.37
C ALA A 516 0.95 -16.95 -16.00
N ALA A 517 1.70 -16.96 -14.90
CA ALA A 517 1.16 -16.71 -13.56
C ALA A 517 0.58 -15.29 -13.43
N LEU A 518 1.29 -14.29 -13.98
CA LEU A 518 0.85 -12.90 -13.94
C LEU A 518 -0.37 -12.62 -14.83
N GLN A 519 -0.46 -13.23 -16.02
CA GLN A 519 -1.70 -13.19 -16.81
C GLN A 519 -2.85 -13.83 -16.04
N SER A 520 -2.65 -15.05 -15.52
CA SER A 520 -3.67 -15.78 -14.75
C SER A 520 -4.15 -15.02 -13.50
N ARG A 521 -3.28 -14.22 -12.88
CA ARG A 521 -3.63 -13.36 -11.73
C ARG A 521 -4.51 -12.18 -12.15
N ILE A 522 -4.17 -11.51 -13.25
CA ILE A 522 -5.03 -10.44 -13.81
C ILE A 522 -6.39 -11.03 -14.25
N ASP A 523 -6.42 -12.24 -14.83
CA ASP A 523 -7.67 -12.94 -15.15
C ASP A 523 -8.49 -13.26 -13.89
N ALA A 524 -7.87 -13.77 -12.83
CA ALA A 524 -8.54 -14.08 -11.57
C ALA A 524 -9.17 -12.84 -10.91
N LEU A 525 -8.44 -11.71 -10.89
CA LEU A 525 -8.90 -10.44 -10.32
C LEU A 525 -9.96 -9.75 -11.17
N ALA A 526 -9.80 -9.75 -12.51
CA ALA A 526 -10.75 -9.10 -13.40
C ALA A 526 -12.09 -9.86 -13.49
N ARG A 527 -12.05 -11.20 -13.58
CA ARG A 527 -13.24 -12.06 -13.79
C ARG A 527 -14.48 -11.68 -12.97
N PRO A 528 -14.44 -11.58 -11.62
CA PRO A 528 -15.63 -11.26 -10.81
C PRO A 528 -16.12 -9.82 -11.03
N LEU A 529 -15.27 -8.90 -11.49
CA LEU A 529 -15.63 -7.50 -11.68
C LEU A 529 -16.46 -7.23 -12.94
N THR A 530 -16.62 -8.19 -13.87
CA THR A 530 -17.15 -7.93 -15.23
C THR A 530 -18.45 -7.11 -15.26
N ASN A 531 -19.45 -7.51 -14.47
CA ASN A 531 -20.74 -6.81 -14.40
C ASN A 531 -20.69 -5.54 -13.53
N ALA A 532 -19.95 -5.59 -12.42
CA ALA A 532 -19.78 -4.46 -11.50
C ALA A 532 -18.97 -3.31 -12.13
N ALA A 533 -18.00 -3.61 -12.99
CA ALA A 533 -17.24 -2.66 -13.79
C ALA A 533 -18.15 -1.94 -14.80
N GLN A 534 -19.05 -2.65 -15.47
CA GLN A 534 -20.05 -2.02 -16.34
C GLN A 534 -20.90 -1.01 -15.57
N ARG A 535 -21.42 -1.39 -14.38
CA ARG A 535 -22.17 -0.47 -13.49
C ARG A 535 -21.29 0.70 -13.01
N ASN A 536 -20.04 0.44 -12.63
CA ASN A 536 -19.07 1.46 -12.21
C ASN A 536 -18.81 2.52 -13.30
N PHE A 537 -18.60 2.13 -14.56
CA PHE A 537 -18.35 3.08 -15.65
C PHE A 537 -19.62 3.68 -16.28
N GLN A 538 -20.81 3.12 -15.99
CA GLN A 538 -22.09 3.82 -16.20
C GLN A 538 -22.26 4.98 -15.20
N ARG A 539 -21.85 4.80 -13.93
CA ARG A 539 -21.84 5.86 -12.92
C ARG A 539 -20.70 6.86 -13.12
N TRP A 540 -19.52 6.39 -13.49
CA TRP A 540 -18.29 7.17 -13.67
C TRP A 540 -17.73 6.99 -15.09
N PRO A 541 -18.25 7.73 -16.11
CA PRO A 541 -17.88 7.54 -17.51
C PRO A 541 -16.49 8.11 -17.87
N ASN A 542 -15.45 7.67 -17.17
CA ASN A 542 -14.09 8.22 -17.23
C ASN A 542 -13.08 7.38 -18.06
N LEU A 543 -13.52 6.30 -18.71
CA LEU A 543 -12.68 5.36 -19.45
C LEU A 543 -11.77 6.04 -20.50
N SER A 544 -12.26 7.11 -21.15
CA SER A 544 -11.54 7.91 -22.15
C SER A 544 -10.89 9.19 -21.60
N THR A 545 -11.03 9.51 -20.31
CA THR A 545 -10.53 10.76 -19.72
C THR A 545 -9.06 10.64 -19.36
N ALA A 546 -8.15 11.29 -20.12
CA ALA A 546 -6.70 11.10 -19.95
C ALA A 546 -6.13 11.59 -18.60
N LEU A 547 -6.80 12.52 -17.92
CA LEU A 547 -6.38 13.06 -16.63
C LEU A 547 -7.45 12.83 -15.56
N ILE A 548 -7.06 12.34 -14.38
CA ILE A 548 -7.92 12.19 -13.20
C ILE A 548 -7.29 12.98 -12.06
N GLY A 549 -7.94 14.08 -11.66
CA GLY A 549 -7.26 15.14 -10.90
C GLY A 549 -6.12 15.71 -11.73
N PHE A 550 -4.88 15.54 -11.25
CA PHE A 550 -3.66 15.84 -12.02
C PHE A 550 -2.96 14.60 -12.59
N PHE A 551 -3.35 13.38 -12.21
CA PHE A 551 -2.69 12.15 -12.63
C PHE A 551 -3.03 11.79 -14.07
N ILE A 552 -2.02 11.39 -14.85
CA ILE A 552 -2.24 10.79 -16.17
C ILE A 552 -2.74 9.36 -15.97
N THR A 553 -3.77 8.99 -16.73
CA THR A 553 -4.40 7.67 -16.68
C THR A 553 -4.55 7.12 -18.10
N PRO A 554 -4.41 5.79 -18.30
CA PRO A 554 -4.63 5.18 -19.60
C PRO A 554 -6.07 5.39 -20.08
N THR A 555 -6.22 5.41 -21.40
CA THR A 555 -7.52 5.57 -22.08
C THR A 555 -7.81 4.37 -22.97
N ALA A 556 -9.05 3.89 -22.90
CA ALA A 556 -9.54 2.78 -23.70
C ALA A 556 -11.07 2.94 -23.90
N PRO A 557 -11.66 2.42 -24.99
CA PRO A 557 -13.10 2.53 -25.22
C PRO A 557 -13.93 1.60 -24.32
N THR A 558 -13.30 0.60 -23.67
CA THR A 558 -13.95 -0.37 -22.78
C THR A 558 -13.08 -0.64 -21.55
N TRP A 559 -13.69 -1.14 -20.47
CA TRP A 559 -12.96 -1.59 -19.29
C TRP A 559 -12.02 -2.78 -19.60
N GLN A 560 -12.44 -3.72 -20.46
CA GLN A 560 -11.57 -4.79 -20.93
C GLN A 560 -10.30 -4.25 -21.63
N GLY A 561 -10.40 -3.11 -22.33
CA GLY A 561 -9.23 -2.41 -22.87
C GLY A 561 -8.31 -1.80 -21.80
N GLN A 562 -8.83 -1.39 -20.64
CA GLN A 562 -8.01 -0.96 -19.49
C GLN A 562 -7.27 -2.14 -18.84
N VAL A 563 -7.93 -3.31 -18.75
CA VAL A 563 -7.32 -4.56 -18.29
C VAL A 563 -6.26 -5.04 -19.30
N GLN A 564 -6.49 -4.91 -20.61
CA GLN A 564 -5.47 -5.22 -21.62
C GLN A 564 -4.28 -4.26 -21.56
N TYR A 565 -4.51 -2.94 -21.38
CA TYR A 565 -3.43 -1.98 -21.20
C TYR A 565 -2.51 -2.36 -20.02
N LEU A 566 -3.09 -2.80 -18.89
CA LEU A 566 -2.34 -3.29 -17.73
C LEU A 566 -1.46 -4.50 -18.09
N ARG A 567 -2.01 -5.49 -18.83
CA ARG A 567 -1.24 -6.66 -19.32
C ARG A 567 -0.09 -6.23 -20.23
N ASP A 568 -0.37 -5.40 -21.23
CA ASP A 568 0.61 -4.96 -22.22
C ASP A 568 1.72 -4.11 -21.58
N TRP A 569 1.36 -3.22 -20.65
CA TRP A 569 2.33 -2.40 -19.90
C TRP A 569 3.23 -3.30 -19.04
N MET A 570 2.64 -4.21 -18.27
CA MET A 570 3.38 -5.12 -17.37
C MET A 570 4.30 -6.06 -18.15
N GLN A 571 3.86 -6.64 -19.27
CA GLN A 571 4.72 -7.45 -20.15
C GLN A 571 5.94 -6.66 -20.65
N ARG A 572 5.75 -5.41 -21.11
CA ARG A 572 6.84 -4.54 -21.57
C ARG A 572 7.78 -4.12 -20.42
N ARG A 573 7.25 -3.92 -19.21
CA ARG A 573 8.06 -3.66 -18.01
C ARG A 573 8.93 -4.86 -17.65
N ILE A 574 8.35 -6.05 -17.64
CA ILE A 574 9.05 -7.30 -17.36
C ILE A 574 10.11 -7.59 -18.43
N ALA A 575 9.82 -7.40 -19.72
CA ALA A 575 10.80 -7.55 -20.78
C ALA A 575 12.01 -6.58 -20.65
N TRP A 576 11.82 -5.42 -20.02
CA TRP A 576 12.93 -4.52 -19.68
C TRP A 576 13.68 -4.99 -18.43
N LEU A 577 12.98 -5.44 -17.39
CA LEU A 577 13.61 -6.01 -16.17
C LEU A 577 14.38 -7.30 -16.45
N ASP A 578 13.94 -8.11 -17.42
CA ASP A 578 14.64 -9.30 -17.91
C ASP A 578 15.78 -8.96 -18.90
N SER A 579 16.00 -7.68 -19.23
CA SER A 579 17.13 -7.27 -20.06
C SER A 579 18.44 -7.12 -19.27
N PRO A 580 19.61 -7.08 -19.93
CA PRO A 580 20.88 -6.73 -19.28
C PRO A 580 20.94 -5.30 -18.70
N ALA A 581 19.97 -4.42 -18.99
CA ALA A 581 19.83 -3.12 -18.34
C ALA A 581 19.00 -3.18 -17.04
N GLY A 582 18.30 -4.30 -16.82
CA GLY A 582 17.55 -4.63 -15.61
C GLY A 582 18.28 -5.65 -14.73
N TRP A 583 17.57 -6.70 -14.34
CA TRP A 583 18.03 -7.81 -13.51
C TRP A 583 18.23 -9.13 -14.27
N GLY A 584 17.80 -9.25 -15.52
CA GLY A 584 17.98 -10.45 -16.36
C GLY A 584 19.38 -10.67 -16.95
N GLY A 585 20.37 -9.84 -16.58
CA GLY A 585 21.77 -10.14 -16.83
C GLY A 585 22.24 -11.42 -16.09
N THR A 586 23.26 -12.09 -16.62
CA THR A 586 23.78 -13.34 -16.05
C THR A 586 24.34 -13.15 -14.64
N THR A 587 23.70 -13.79 -13.66
CA THR A 587 24.14 -13.93 -12.25
C THR A 587 25.27 -14.94 -12.14
N THR A 588 26.41 -14.60 -12.74
CA THR A 588 27.63 -15.41 -12.67
C THR A 588 28.69 -14.63 -11.88
N PRO A 589 28.81 -14.86 -10.56
CA PRO A 589 30.06 -14.58 -9.86
C PRO A 589 31.17 -15.30 -10.62
N PRO A 590 32.27 -14.63 -11.02
CA PRO A 590 33.35 -15.31 -11.70
C PRO A 590 33.88 -16.43 -10.82
N GLY A 591 33.87 -17.67 -11.33
CA GLY A 591 34.56 -18.79 -10.68
C GLY A 591 36.02 -18.41 -10.40
N THR A 592 36.60 -18.91 -9.32
CA THR A 592 37.87 -18.45 -8.76
C THR A 592 39.02 -18.45 -9.79
N GLY A 593 39.27 -17.28 -10.40
CA GLY A 593 40.23 -17.06 -11.50
C GLY A 593 39.66 -16.39 -12.76
N GLY A 594 38.34 -16.30 -12.92
CA GLY A 594 37.69 -15.76 -14.12
C GLY A 594 37.60 -14.23 -14.22
N CYS A 595 37.12 -13.75 -15.37
CA CYS A 595 36.78 -12.35 -15.63
C CYS A 595 35.35 -12.20 -16.15
N SER A 596 34.84 -10.97 -16.19
CA SER A 596 33.57 -10.60 -16.82
C SER A 596 33.78 -9.46 -17.83
N ALA A 597 32.87 -9.32 -18.80
CA ALA A 597 32.92 -8.25 -19.80
C ALA A 597 31.53 -7.64 -20.03
N THR A 598 31.46 -6.31 -20.14
CA THR A 598 30.22 -5.56 -20.41
C THR A 598 30.40 -4.64 -21.61
N TYR A 599 29.33 -4.47 -22.41
CA TYR A 599 29.36 -3.80 -23.71
C TYR A 599 28.43 -2.58 -23.74
N THR A 600 28.95 -1.47 -24.26
CA THR A 600 28.23 -0.19 -24.39
C THR A 600 28.43 0.36 -25.79
N VAL A 601 27.34 0.72 -26.47
CA VAL A 601 27.40 1.63 -27.62
C VAL A 601 27.56 3.05 -27.06
N THR A 602 28.70 3.69 -27.28
CA THR A 602 29.05 5.00 -26.72
C THR A 602 28.77 6.17 -27.67
N ASN A 603 28.68 5.90 -28.98
CA ASN A 603 28.27 6.86 -30.01
C ASN A 603 27.65 6.14 -31.22
N GLN A 604 26.79 6.80 -31.99
CA GLN A 604 26.16 6.25 -33.20
C GLN A 604 25.91 7.34 -34.26
N TRP A 605 26.07 6.99 -35.53
CA TRP A 605 25.76 7.83 -36.69
C TRP A 605 25.12 6.98 -37.81
N SER A 606 24.81 7.59 -38.96
CA SER A 606 24.25 6.85 -40.09
C SER A 606 25.25 5.84 -40.64
N GLY A 607 24.89 4.54 -40.60
CA GLY A 607 25.73 3.43 -41.07
C GLY A 607 26.84 2.96 -40.13
N GLY A 608 27.03 3.58 -38.95
CA GLY A 608 28.13 3.21 -38.05
C GLY A 608 27.95 3.62 -36.59
N PHE A 609 28.79 3.06 -35.74
CA PHE A 609 28.74 3.25 -34.29
C PHE A 609 30.11 3.06 -33.63
N GLN A 610 30.21 3.51 -32.38
CA GLN A 610 31.35 3.28 -31.51
C GLN A 610 30.92 2.35 -30.37
N GLY A 611 31.64 1.24 -30.21
CA GLY A 611 31.50 0.32 -29.10
C GLY A 611 32.64 0.47 -28.10
N GLU A 612 32.32 0.35 -26.81
CA GLU A 612 33.27 0.16 -25.73
C GLU A 612 32.94 -1.14 -24.98
N VAL A 613 33.98 -1.88 -24.62
CA VAL A 613 33.90 -3.07 -23.78
C VAL A 613 34.76 -2.88 -22.55
N ARG A 614 34.14 -2.97 -21.37
CA ARG A 614 34.83 -2.99 -20.08
C ARG A 614 35.06 -4.44 -19.67
N VAL A 615 36.29 -4.78 -19.33
CA VAL A 615 36.71 -6.08 -18.78
C VAL A 615 37.00 -5.91 -17.30
N THR A 616 36.50 -6.82 -16.46
CA THR A 616 36.67 -6.78 -15.00
C THR A 616 37.21 -8.12 -14.52
N ALA A 617 38.25 -8.11 -13.70
CA ALA A 617 38.77 -9.33 -13.08
C ALA A 617 37.89 -9.76 -11.90
N GLY A 618 37.77 -11.07 -11.67
CA GLY A 618 37.03 -11.63 -10.53
C GLY A 618 37.78 -11.47 -9.20
N SER A 619 37.60 -12.45 -8.31
CA SER A 619 38.24 -12.48 -6.99
C SER A 619 39.76 -12.71 -7.01
N ALA A 620 40.37 -12.83 -8.19
CA ALA A 620 41.80 -12.98 -8.40
C ALA A 620 42.26 -12.00 -9.51
N ALA A 621 43.52 -11.59 -9.46
CA ALA A 621 44.12 -10.82 -10.54
C ALA A 621 44.33 -11.71 -11.78
N ILE A 622 44.17 -11.14 -12.96
CA ILE A 622 44.44 -11.78 -14.26
C ILE A 622 45.59 -11.04 -14.95
N ASN A 623 46.36 -11.75 -15.77
CA ASN A 623 47.53 -11.23 -16.50
C ASN A 623 47.24 -11.07 -18.00
N ASN A 624 46.26 -11.81 -18.51
CA ASN A 624 45.69 -11.70 -19.84
C ASN A 624 44.16 -11.84 -19.76
N TRP A 625 43.48 -11.36 -20.80
CA TRP A 625 42.05 -11.60 -20.99
C TRP A 625 41.70 -11.81 -22.46
N THR A 626 40.63 -12.56 -22.69
CA THR A 626 40.02 -12.76 -24.00
C THR A 626 38.50 -12.69 -23.85
N VAL A 627 37.89 -11.80 -24.62
CA VAL A 627 36.44 -11.57 -24.66
C VAL A 627 35.90 -12.07 -25.99
N SER A 628 34.80 -12.83 -25.99
CA SER A 628 34.14 -13.27 -27.23
C SER A 628 32.63 -13.06 -27.19
N TRP A 629 32.06 -12.66 -28.33
CA TRP A 629 30.63 -12.44 -28.51
C TRP A 629 30.20 -12.77 -29.95
N THR A 630 28.91 -12.67 -30.24
CA THR A 630 28.36 -12.82 -31.59
C THR A 630 27.36 -11.69 -31.86
N PHE A 631 27.53 -11.00 -32.98
CA PHE A 631 26.61 -9.97 -33.46
C PHE A 631 25.32 -10.59 -34.04
N THR A 632 24.22 -9.85 -33.99
CA THR A 632 22.87 -10.37 -34.27
C THR A 632 22.09 -9.59 -35.32
N SER A 633 22.58 -8.42 -35.73
CA SER A 633 21.86 -7.42 -36.52
C SER A 633 22.61 -7.01 -37.80
N GLY A 634 23.65 -7.77 -38.18
CA GLY A 634 24.49 -7.52 -39.36
C GLY A 634 25.69 -6.61 -39.10
N GLU A 635 26.08 -6.41 -37.84
CA GLU A 635 27.19 -5.52 -37.46
C GLU A 635 28.56 -6.10 -37.82
N THR A 636 29.49 -5.24 -38.25
CA THR A 636 30.92 -5.61 -38.45
C THR A 636 31.85 -4.57 -37.85
N ILE A 637 33.09 -4.95 -37.51
CA ILE A 637 34.09 -4.05 -36.90
C ILE A 637 35.06 -3.56 -37.97
N SER A 638 35.27 -2.24 -38.04
CA SER A 638 36.17 -1.61 -39.01
C SER A 638 37.51 -1.19 -38.40
N GLN A 639 37.55 -0.86 -37.11
CA GLN A 639 38.76 -0.45 -36.39
C GLN A 639 38.62 -0.76 -34.89
N ALA A 640 39.71 -1.12 -34.21
CA ALA A 640 39.75 -1.30 -32.75
C ALA A 640 41.00 -0.66 -32.12
N TRP A 641 40.95 -0.40 -30.81
CA TRP A 641 42.06 0.08 -29.99
C TRP A 641 42.02 -0.56 -28.58
N ASN A 642 43.17 -0.61 -27.90
CA ASN A 642 43.35 -1.30 -26.61
C ASN A 642 43.01 -2.81 -26.61
N ALA A 643 42.79 -3.40 -27.78
CA ALA A 643 42.61 -4.84 -27.98
C ALA A 643 43.10 -5.26 -29.37
N THR A 644 43.53 -6.51 -29.51
CA THR A 644 43.61 -7.18 -30.82
C THR A 644 42.27 -7.85 -31.08
N VAL A 645 41.54 -7.38 -32.09
CA VAL A 645 40.18 -7.87 -32.41
C VAL A 645 40.21 -8.67 -33.71
N THR A 646 39.51 -9.80 -33.70
CA THR A 646 39.36 -10.72 -34.84
C THR A 646 37.89 -11.09 -35.00
N SER A 647 37.41 -11.20 -36.24
CA SER A 647 36.01 -11.49 -36.55
C SER A 647 35.91 -12.56 -37.64
N GLN A 648 34.98 -13.51 -37.47
CA GLN A 648 34.69 -14.56 -38.44
C GLN A 648 33.17 -14.60 -38.67
N GLY A 649 32.71 -13.94 -39.74
CA GLY A 649 31.29 -13.63 -39.89
C GLY A 649 30.82 -12.74 -38.74
N ALA A 650 29.73 -13.13 -38.07
CA ALA A 650 29.19 -12.41 -36.93
C ALA A 650 29.91 -12.71 -35.58
N ALA A 651 30.74 -13.75 -35.51
CA ALA A 651 31.48 -14.08 -34.29
C ALA A 651 32.71 -13.18 -34.15
N VAL A 652 32.95 -12.67 -32.94
CA VAL A 652 34.05 -11.76 -32.63
C VAL A 652 34.82 -12.24 -31.41
N THR A 653 36.15 -12.19 -31.48
CA THR A 653 37.07 -12.42 -30.36
C THR A 653 38.05 -11.26 -30.25
N ALA A 654 38.08 -10.63 -29.07
CA ALA A 654 39.02 -9.58 -28.69
C ALA A 654 39.98 -10.10 -27.60
N ARG A 655 41.28 -9.84 -27.77
CA ARG A 655 42.33 -10.15 -26.78
C ARG A 655 43.00 -8.87 -26.31
N ASN A 656 43.55 -8.89 -25.09
CA ASN A 656 44.23 -7.73 -24.52
C ASN A 656 45.37 -7.19 -25.42
N ALA A 657 45.60 -5.89 -25.33
CA ALA A 657 46.86 -5.31 -25.76
C ALA A 657 47.96 -5.62 -24.73
N THR A 658 49.23 -5.36 -25.08
CA THR A 658 50.38 -5.63 -24.22
C THR A 658 50.40 -4.81 -22.93
N HIS A 659 49.74 -3.64 -22.92
CA HIS A 659 49.71 -2.71 -21.78
C HIS A 659 48.48 -2.87 -20.86
N ASN A 660 47.49 -3.69 -21.21
CA ASN A 660 46.24 -3.81 -20.44
C ASN A 660 45.75 -5.25 -20.18
N GLY A 661 46.61 -6.26 -20.35
CA GLY A 661 46.30 -7.64 -19.95
C GLY A 661 46.22 -7.80 -18.43
N SER A 662 47.13 -7.15 -17.70
CA SER A 662 47.20 -7.21 -16.23
C SER A 662 46.09 -6.37 -15.59
N VAL A 663 45.18 -7.04 -14.89
CA VAL A 663 44.06 -6.41 -14.16
C VAL A 663 43.98 -7.04 -12.77
N ALA A 664 44.15 -6.22 -11.73
CA ALA A 664 44.07 -6.66 -10.34
C ALA A 664 42.66 -7.18 -9.97
N ALA A 665 42.54 -8.01 -8.94
CA ALA A 665 41.26 -8.57 -8.48
C ALA A 665 40.21 -7.46 -8.25
N GLY A 666 39.01 -7.62 -8.81
CA GLY A 666 37.93 -6.62 -8.79
C GLY A 666 38.16 -5.33 -9.61
N ALA A 667 39.37 -5.10 -10.14
CA ALA A 667 39.67 -3.96 -10.99
C ALA A 667 39.18 -4.19 -12.43
N SER A 668 39.28 -3.15 -13.25
CA SER A 668 38.82 -3.19 -14.66
C SER A 668 39.78 -2.49 -15.62
N THR A 669 39.68 -2.87 -16.89
CA THR A 669 40.22 -2.12 -18.04
C THR A 669 39.16 -1.97 -19.13
N THR A 670 39.42 -1.16 -20.15
CA THR A 670 38.52 -0.98 -21.30
C THR A 670 39.26 -1.11 -22.63
N PHE A 671 38.54 -1.57 -23.63
CA PHE A 671 38.90 -1.45 -25.04
C PHE A 671 37.72 -0.93 -25.85
N GLY A 672 37.99 -0.40 -27.04
CA GLY A 672 36.95 0.18 -27.88
C GLY A 672 37.16 -0.09 -29.36
N PHE A 673 36.10 0.09 -30.14
CA PHE A 673 36.09 -0.17 -31.56
C PHE A 673 35.07 0.70 -32.30
N LEU A 674 35.30 0.90 -33.60
CA LEU A 674 34.30 1.42 -34.54
C LEU A 674 33.68 0.25 -35.30
N GLY A 675 32.36 0.27 -35.42
CA GLY A 675 31.60 -0.71 -36.17
C GLY A 675 30.68 -0.08 -37.20
N THR A 676 30.30 -0.87 -38.20
CA THR A 676 29.25 -0.55 -39.18
C THR A 676 28.00 -1.35 -38.87
N SER A 677 26.83 -0.79 -39.18
CA SER A 677 25.54 -1.47 -39.01
C SER A 677 24.50 -0.91 -39.98
N THR A 678 23.66 -1.77 -40.54
CA THR A 678 22.50 -1.40 -41.36
C THR A 678 21.22 -1.18 -40.54
N ALA A 679 21.27 -1.45 -39.23
CA ALA A 679 20.17 -1.28 -38.28
C ALA A 679 20.68 -0.59 -36.98
N ALA A 680 19.81 -0.46 -35.97
CA ALA A 680 20.27 -0.07 -34.63
C ALA A 680 21.24 -1.15 -34.08
N PRO A 681 22.46 -0.80 -33.62
CA PRO A 681 23.43 -1.79 -33.16
C PRO A 681 22.94 -2.55 -31.93
N GLY A 682 23.08 -3.88 -31.98
CA GLY A 682 22.75 -4.77 -30.88
C GLY A 682 23.68 -4.63 -29.68
N ARG A 683 23.23 -5.20 -28.56
CA ARG A 683 24.00 -5.32 -27.30
C ARG A 683 24.19 -6.81 -27.00
N PRO A 684 25.18 -7.47 -27.64
CA PRO A 684 25.34 -8.92 -27.54
C PRO A 684 25.81 -9.33 -26.14
N ALA A 685 25.51 -10.57 -25.74
CA ALA A 685 26.10 -11.16 -24.55
C ALA A 685 27.59 -11.47 -24.80
N LEU A 686 28.42 -11.28 -23.78
CA LEU A 686 29.87 -11.46 -23.86
C LEU A 686 30.34 -12.54 -22.90
N THR A 687 31.25 -13.38 -23.38
CA THR A 687 32.02 -14.32 -22.55
C THR A 687 33.41 -13.73 -22.31
N CYS A 688 33.97 -13.92 -21.12
CA CYS A 688 35.32 -13.47 -20.76
C CYS A 688 36.11 -14.63 -20.14
N THR A 689 37.34 -14.81 -20.60
CA THR A 689 38.30 -15.77 -20.03
C THR A 689 39.57 -15.01 -19.64
N GLY A 690 40.05 -15.24 -18.42
CA GLY A 690 41.22 -14.57 -17.85
C GLY A 690 42.20 -15.58 -17.23
N SER A 691 43.46 -15.17 -17.10
CA SER A 691 44.59 -15.95 -16.59
C SER A 691 45.75 -15.04 -16.19
#